data_AF-A0A4S2FHL0-F1
#
_entry.id   AF-A0A4S2FHL0-F1
#
_cell.length_a   1.000
_cell.length_b   1.000
_cell.length_c   1.000
_cell.angle_alpha   90.00
_cell.angle_beta   90.00
_cell.angle_gamma   90.00
#
_symmetry.space_group_name_H-M   'P 1'
#
loop_
_entity.id
_entity.type
_entity.pdbx_description
1 polymer ?
#
loop_
_entity_poly.entity_id
_entity_poly.type
_entity_poly.pdbx_seq_one_letter_code
_entity_poly.pdbx_strand_id
1 'polypeptide(L)'
;MKIKHLFVSVLFAAGLQSVTAQTALQQQFTKTPVQEARPWTFWYWMFGAVTPEGITADLEAMHRVGLGGAYLMPIKGVEQGPQYEGKAQQLTPEWWRMVTHSMKEADRLGMQLGMHICDGFALAGGPWMTPEESMQKVVWSDTIVNGGNIRNLTLPMPEALDGYYEDIVTYAIPLERQPEDTSLKPKVTFGNLKQAVIKDESKAVNRDEKGVFRSSYPCWIQYEYAAPVTCSNVEIILGGNNYQAHRLKVLASEDGRTFKTVKQLVPARQGWQNTDFQSTHAIPPVTARYFRFEWTPVGSEPGSEDLDAAKWKPNLKINDIVLHTAPRIHQWEGKAGLVWRVATATTSTEISDAACVQPDELINLPLYQGRLTARLPEGKWRILRMGHTATGHVNATAGGGKGLECDKFSTKTVQKQFSNWFAEMFKKTDEAVARRVLKYMHVDSWECGSQNWSDNFAAEFKKRRGYDLMPYLPLLAGIPMESAARSEQILRDVRTTIGELVTDVFYTVLADCARQYDCRFSAECVAPTMVSDGLMHYQKVDLPMGEFWLNSPTHDKPNDMLDAISGAHIYGKNIIQAEGFTEIRGVWDEDPAMLKPLLDRNYALGINKLFFHVYTHNPWMNRRPGMTLDGIGLFFQRDQTWWEEGKSFVDYITRCQTLLQYGHPVADIAVFTGEEMPRRSILPERLVSMLPGIYGAERVESERIRLANEGQPTRVRPVGVTHSANMADPEDWVNPMRGYAYDSFNKDALLRLAKAENGRMVLPGGASYKVLVLPTARPMNPDNLPLSPEAQAKVEELRAAGVIIPQLPYREDDFSSFGVERDVLLPADVAYTHRSGEEYEIYFVANQVDSLRTFNASFRIAGRTPELWNAVTGTITRPAQWKEADGRTEVALSLPANGSVFVVFPKESSEVSPERTEREPVSISIKEWTVTFPSVRKTVTRPVLFDWSKEEDEKIRYYSGHATYRGLFRWKNEQDGRIILRLGKVANVATVRVNSIACGTAWTAPYEVDITDALRNGTNVLEVEVVNTWANALRGADQDKAPFEGIWTNAKFRLPGDDLLPAGWMGPCEFFKTKE
;
A
#
# COMPACT_ATOMS: atom_id res chain seq x y z
N MET A 1 -67.68 18.61 -62.82
CA MET A 1 -66.26 18.26 -63.00
C MET A 1 -65.69 17.83 -61.64
N LYS A 2 -65.17 16.59 -61.56
CA LYS A 2 -64.24 16.01 -60.56
C LYS A 2 -64.68 15.65 -59.10
N ILE A 3 -64.70 14.32 -58.85
CA ILE A 3 -64.06 13.52 -57.75
C ILE A 3 -64.62 13.68 -56.31
N LYS A 4 -65.42 12.75 -55.71
CA LYS A 4 -65.17 11.40 -55.07
C LYS A 4 -64.12 11.43 -53.93
N HIS A 5 -64.38 11.30 -52.63
CA HIS A 5 -64.92 10.21 -51.76
C HIS A 5 -64.09 10.27 -50.45
N LEU A 6 -64.72 10.56 -49.30
CA LEU A 6 -64.99 9.61 -48.19
C LEU A 6 -63.74 9.16 -47.41
N PHE A 7 -63.44 9.86 -46.30
CA PHE A 7 -62.47 9.43 -45.28
C PHE A 7 -63.19 8.53 -44.25
N VAL A 8 -62.72 7.30 -44.11
CA VAL A 8 -63.12 6.34 -43.07
C VAL A 8 -62.12 6.43 -41.92
N SER A 9 -62.65 6.65 -40.73
CA SER A 9 -61.95 6.57 -39.44
C SER A 9 -61.60 5.12 -39.12
N VAL A 10 -60.32 4.83 -38.88
CA VAL A 10 -59.87 3.57 -38.27
C VAL A 10 -59.23 3.91 -36.93
N LEU A 11 -59.92 3.55 -35.84
CA LEU A 11 -59.34 3.43 -34.51
C LEU A 11 -58.38 2.25 -34.51
N PHE A 12 -57.08 2.50 -34.33
CA PHE A 12 -56.14 1.50 -33.85
C PHE A 12 -55.83 1.81 -32.39
N ALA A 13 -56.45 1.05 -31.48
CA ALA A 13 -56.01 0.94 -30.10
C ALA A 13 -54.71 0.12 -30.09
N ALA A 14 -53.57 0.78 -30.21
CA ALA A 14 -52.28 0.19 -29.86
C ALA A 14 -52.09 0.39 -28.35
N GLY A 15 -52.07 -0.74 -27.61
CA GLY A 15 -51.66 -0.74 -26.21
C GLY A 15 -50.25 -0.16 -26.10
N LEU A 16 -50.13 1.03 -25.54
CA LEU A 16 -48.87 1.57 -25.03
C LEU A 16 -48.49 0.71 -23.82
N GLN A 17 -47.77 -0.40 -24.05
CA GLN A 17 -46.88 -0.89 -23.02
C GLN A 17 -45.86 0.22 -22.76
N SER A 18 -45.95 0.85 -21.60
CA SER A 18 -44.94 1.76 -21.08
C SER A 18 -43.65 0.97 -20.90
N VAL A 19 -42.80 0.94 -21.92
CA VAL A 19 -41.40 0.58 -21.74
C VAL A 19 -40.77 1.74 -20.97
N THR A 20 -40.73 1.61 -19.64
CA THR A 20 -39.93 2.50 -18.79
C THR A 20 -38.49 2.40 -19.26
N ALA A 21 -37.92 3.52 -19.69
CA ALA A 21 -36.52 3.56 -20.12
C ALA A 21 -35.63 3.31 -18.90
N GLN A 22 -34.84 2.23 -18.93
CA GLN A 22 -33.80 1.98 -17.91
C GLN A 22 -32.80 3.14 -17.91
N THR A 23 -32.39 3.62 -16.75
CA THR A 23 -31.40 4.71 -16.67
C THR A 23 -30.04 4.27 -17.22
N ALA A 24 -29.17 5.24 -17.53
CA ALA A 24 -27.84 4.95 -18.05
C ALA A 24 -27.01 4.07 -17.10
N LEU A 25 -27.07 4.32 -15.78
CA LEU A 25 -26.31 3.55 -14.80
C LEU A 25 -26.85 2.11 -14.65
N GLN A 26 -28.17 1.91 -14.69
CA GLN A 26 -28.78 0.57 -14.69
C GLN A 26 -28.34 -0.23 -15.94
N GLN A 27 -28.29 0.41 -17.11
CA GLN A 27 -27.81 -0.25 -18.34
C GLN A 27 -26.32 -0.57 -18.28
N GLN A 28 -25.50 0.33 -17.73
CA GLN A 28 -24.06 0.12 -17.54
C GLN A 28 -23.77 -1.05 -16.60
N PHE A 29 -24.52 -1.18 -15.52
CA PHE A 29 -24.38 -2.27 -14.55
C PHE A 29 -24.82 -3.63 -15.12
N THR A 30 -25.94 -3.67 -15.87
CA THR A 30 -26.56 -4.93 -16.30
C THR A 30 -26.07 -5.45 -17.66
N LYS A 31 -25.77 -4.56 -18.62
CA LYS A 31 -25.58 -4.94 -20.04
C LYS A 31 -24.27 -4.48 -20.67
N THR A 32 -23.82 -3.27 -20.35
CA THR A 32 -22.67 -2.66 -21.06
C THR A 32 -21.69 -2.07 -20.07
N PRO A 33 -20.71 -2.86 -19.60
CA PRO A 33 -19.73 -2.36 -18.64
C PRO A 33 -18.91 -1.22 -19.26
N VAL A 34 -18.70 -0.15 -18.49
CA VAL A 34 -17.93 1.02 -18.92
C VAL A 34 -16.45 0.63 -19.05
N GLN A 35 -15.77 1.06 -20.11
CA GLN A 35 -14.34 0.75 -20.31
C GLN A 35 -13.47 1.25 -19.14
N GLU A 36 -13.77 2.45 -18.60
CA GLU A 36 -13.14 3.02 -17.41
C GLU A 36 -13.37 2.16 -16.15
N ALA A 37 -14.42 1.34 -16.10
CA ALA A 37 -14.73 0.47 -14.97
C ALA A 37 -14.06 -0.90 -15.06
N ARG A 38 -13.37 -1.27 -16.15
CA ARG A 38 -12.65 -2.56 -16.22
C ARG A 38 -11.40 -2.55 -15.36
N PRO A 39 -11.06 -3.62 -14.61
CA PRO A 39 -9.79 -3.69 -13.90
C PRO A 39 -8.63 -3.86 -14.88
N TRP A 40 -7.43 -3.58 -14.38
CA TRP A 40 -6.18 -3.65 -15.12
C TRP A 40 -5.23 -4.60 -14.41
N THR A 41 -4.04 -4.82 -14.98
CA THR A 41 -3.00 -5.63 -14.33
C THR A 41 -1.62 -5.02 -14.57
N PHE A 42 -0.71 -5.23 -13.62
CA PHE A 42 0.72 -5.10 -13.89
C PHE A 42 1.17 -6.29 -14.75
N TRP A 43 1.95 -6.00 -15.79
CA TRP A 43 2.46 -7.00 -16.73
C TRP A 43 3.99 -7.02 -16.70
N TYR A 44 4.53 -8.00 -15.96
CA TYR A 44 5.97 -8.08 -15.70
C TYR A 44 6.71 -8.97 -16.69
N TRP A 45 7.77 -8.42 -17.29
CA TRP A 45 8.68 -9.14 -18.17
C TRP A 45 9.96 -9.50 -17.43
N MET A 46 10.10 -10.78 -17.08
CA MET A 46 11.18 -11.24 -16.20
C MET A 46 12.47 -11.53 -16.98
N PHE A 47 13.60 -11.00 -16.51
CA PHE A 47 14.95 -11.40 -16.91
C PHE A 47 15.24 -11.30 -18.44
N GLY A 48 14.51 -10.45 -19.16
CA GLY A 48 14.60 -10.36 -20.62
C GLY A 48 14.14 -11.62 -21.39
N ALA A 49 13.45 -12.55 -20.72
CA ALA A 49 12.89 -13.75 -21.32
C ALA A 49 11.49 -13.46 -21.88
N VAL A 50 11.45 -12.94 -23.11
CA VAL A 50 10.22 -12.45 -23.77
C VAL A 50 10.11 -13.00 -25.18
N THR A 51 8.92 -13.44 -25.59
CA THR A 51 8.64 -13.94 -26.95
C THR A 51 7.38 -13.31 -27.55
N PRO A 52 7.33 -13.08 -28.88
CA PRO A 52 6.11 -12.59 -29.55
C PRO A 52 4.90 -13.50 -29.35
N GLU A 53 5.10 -14.82 -29.35
CA GLU A 53 4.03 -15.80 -29.16
C GLU A 53 3.43 -15.71 -27.76
N GLY A 54 4.27 -15.57 -26.73
CA GLY A 54 3.81 -15.37 -25.36
C GLY A 54 3.09 -14.02 -25.19
N ILE A 55 3.57 -12.96 -25.86
CA ILE A 55 2.93 -11.62 -25.83
C ILE A 55 1.51 -11.69 -26.41
N THR A 56 1.36 -12.29 -27.59
CA THR A 56 0.04 -12.47 -28.21
C THR A 56 -0.87 -13.30 -27.31
N ALA A 57 -0.37 -14.41 -26.76
CA ALA A 57 -1.14 -15.26 -25.86
C ALA A 57 -1.56 -14.51 -24.58
N ASP A 58 -0.71 -13.64 -24.04
CA ASP A 58 -1.00 -12.84 -22.86
C ASP A 58 -2.09 -11.82 -23.12
N LEU A 59 -1.93 -10.97 -24.14
CA LEU A 59 -2.88 -9.91 -24.42
C LEU A 59 -4.24 -10.47 -24.86
N GLU A 60 -4.27 -11.56 -25.63
CA GLU A 60 -5.52 -12.24 -25.95
C GLU A 60 -6.18 -12.82 -24.70
N ALA A 61 -5.41 -13.39 -23.78
CA ALA A 61 -5.91 -13.90 -22.51
C ALA A 61 -6.52 -12.78 -21.66
N MET A 62 -5.81 -11.66 -21.50
CA MET A 62 -6.29 -10.47 -20.80
C MET A 62 -7.59 -9.92 -21.43
N HIS A 63 -7.65 -9.83 -22.76
CA HIS A 63 -8.84 -9.39 -23.49
C HIS A 63 -10.04 -10.33 -23.25
N ARG A 64 -9.85 -11.66 -23.32
CA ARG A 64 -10.93 -12.65 -23.13
C ARG A 64 -11.60 -12.56 -21.76
N VAL A 65 -10.82 -12.36 -20.70
CA VAL A 65 -11.37 -12.23 -19.33
C VAL A 65 -11.91 -10.83 -19.03
N GLY A 66 -11.71 -9.86 -19.93
CA GLY A 66 -12.33 -8.53 -19.85
C GLY A 66 -11.48 -7.46 -19.18
N LEU A 67 -10.15 -7.61 -19.10
CA LEU A 67 -9.28 -6.54 -18.61
C LEU A 67 -9.31 -5.32 -19.55
N GLY A 68 -9.17 -4.13 -18.98
CA GLY A 68 -9.17 -2.87 -19.73
C GLY A 68 -7.81 -2.51 -20.34
N GLY A 69 -6.73 -3.00 -19.74
CA GLY A 69 -5.37 -2.66 -20.10
C GLY A 69 -4.35 -3.25 -19.13
N ALA A 70 -3.07 -2.94 -19.36
CA ALA A 70 -1.97 -3.38 -18.51
C ALA A 70 -0.84 -2.36 -18.42
N TYR A 71 -0.11 -2.36 -17.29
CA TYR A 71 1.14 -1.61 -17.15
C TYR A 71 2.32 -2.53 -17.47
N LEU A 72 3.00 -2.27 -18.59
CA LEU A 72 4.15 -3.06 -19.03
C LEU A 72 5.40 -2.59 -18.29
N MET A 73 5.98 -3.47 -17.46
CA MET A 73 7.14 -3.17 -16.62
C MET A 73 8.13 -4.33 -16.67
N PRO A 74 9.29 -4.18 -17.34
CA PRO A 74 10.31 -5.23 -17.34
C PRO A 74 11.07 -5.23 -16.01
N ILE A 75 11.30 -6.43 -15.46
CA ILE A 75 11.92 -6.64 -14.15
C ILE A 75 13.17 -7.52 -14.29
N LYS A 76 14.31 -6.98 -13.83
CA LYS A 76 15.66 -7.54 -13.93
C LYS A 76 16.08 -7.79 -15.38
N GLY A 77 17.28 -8.30 -15.60
CA GLY A 77 17.83 -8.59 -16.94
C GLY A 77 18.39 -10.01 -17.05
N VAL A 78 18.98 -10.29 -18.21
CA VAL A 78 19.57 -11.58 -18.56
C VAL A 78 20.66 -11.99 -17.56
N GLU A 79 21.46 -11.06 -17.07
CA GLU A 79 22.54 -11.33 -16.10
C GLU A 79 22.02 -11.85 -14.76
N GLN A 80 20.84 -11.40 -14.33
CA GLN A 80 20.20 -11.83 -13.08
C GLN A 80 19.44 -13.16 -13.23
N GLY A 81 19.17 -13.60 -14.46
CA GLY A 81 18.46 -14.85 -14.74
C GLY A 81 19.00 -15.57 -15.99
N PRO A 82 20.30 -15.88 -16.08
CA PRO A 82 20.93 -16.41 -17.29
C PRO A 82 20.35 -17.77 -17.70
N GLN A 83 19.86 -18.55 -16.73
CA GLN A 83 19.22 -19.86 -16.94
C GLN A 83 17.94 -19.80 -17.78
N TYR A 84 17.34 -18.62 -17.97
CA TYR A 84 16.14 -18.45 -18.79
C TYR A 84 16.47 -18.11 -20.25
N GLU A 85 17.76 -17.91 -20.57
CA GLU A 85 18.27 -17.65 -21.92
C GLU A 85 17.59 -16.44 -22.61
N GLY A 86 17.22 -15.43 -21.82
CA GLY A 86 16.52 -14.23 -22.31
C GLY A 86 17.22 -13.55 -23.48
N LYS A 87 16.44 -13.04 -24.43
CA LYS A 87 16.91 -12.37 -25.66
C LYS A 87 16.52 -10.89 -25.73
N ALA A 88 15.62 -10.44 -24.87
CA ALA A 88 15.06 -9.10 -24.87
C ALA A 88 15.58 -8.28 -23.67
N GLN A 89 16.90 -8.15 -23.53
CA GLN A 89 17.49 -7.23 -22.55
C GLN A 89 17.01 -5.80 -22.84
N GLN A 90 16.57 -5.08 -21.81
CA GLN A 90 16.02 -3.73 -21.93
C GLN A 90 16.96 -2.79 -22.71
N LEU A 91 16.37 -1.88 -23.47
CA LEU A 91 17.04 -0.91 -24.36
C LEU A 91 17.75 -1.51 -25.59
N THR A 92 17.86 -2.82 -25.72
CA THR A 92 18.37 -3.46 -26.95
C THR A 92 17.35 -3.39 -28.10
N PRO A 93 17.77 -3.47 -29.38
CA PRO A 93 16.85 -3.51 -30.52
C PRO A 93 15.80 -4.62 -30.43
N GLU A 94 16.17 -5.78 -29.87
CA GLU A 94 15.25 -6.91 -29.71
C GLU A 94 14.16 -6.61 -28.68
N TRP A 95 14.50 -5.95 -27.57
CA TRP A 95 13.49 -5.52 -26.60
C TRP A 95 12.54 -4.47 -27.17
N TRP A 96 13.04 -3.49 -27.92
CA TRP A 96 12.19 -2.52 -28.63
C TRP A 96 11.24 -3.19 -29.64
N ARG A 97 11.69 -4.28 -30.29
CA ARG A 97 10.84 -5.11 -31.16
C ARG A 97 9.71 -5.78 -30.37
N MET A 98 9.99 -6.31 -29.18
CA MET A 98 8.97 -6.87 -28.29
C MET A 98 7.95 -5.80 -27.87
N VAL A 99 8.39 -4.62 -27.42
CA VAL A 99 7.49 -3.52 -27.05
C VAL A 99 6.61 -3.09 -28.22
N THR A 100 7.19 -2.99 -29.43
CA THR A 100 6.43 -2.68 -30.66
C THR A 100 5.37 -3.74 -30.95
N HIS A 101 5.70 -5.03 -30.79
CA HIS A 101 4.74 -6.13 -30.97
C HIS A 101 3.60 -6.04 -29.95
N SER A 102 3.90 -5.81 -28.67
CA SER A 102 2.89 -5.59 -27.62
C SER A 102 1.94 -4.45 -27.93
N MET A 103 2.46 -3.31 -28.38
CA MET A 103 1.62 -2.16 -28.74
C MET A 103 0.69 -2.46 -29.91
N LYS A 104 1.17 -3.19 -30.93
CA LYS A 104 0.34 -3.61 -32.08
C LYS A 104 -0.75 -4.60 -31.68
N GLU A 105 -0.43 -5.54 -30.81
CA GLU A 105 -1.40 -6.51 -30.29
C GLU A 105 -2.44 -5.83 -29.38
N ALA A 106 -2.03 -4.88 -28.54
CA ALA A 106 -2.95 -4.08 -27.75
C ALA A 106 -3.91 -3.26 -28.64
N ASP A 107 -3.39 -2.62 -29.70
CA ASP A 107 -4.20 -1.87 -30.68
C ASP A 107 -5.20 -2.78 -31.40
N ARG A 108 -4.76 -3.97 -31.84
CA ARG A 108 -5.61 -5.00 -32.47
C ARG A 108 -6.75 -5.44 -31.56
N LEU A 109 -6.50 -5.54 -30.25
CA LEU A 109 -7.46 -6.02 -29.25
C LEU A 109 -8.26 -4.88 -28.58
N GLY A 110 -8.00 -3.62 -28.94
CA GLY A 110 -8.64 -2.45 -28.33
C GLY A 110 -8.27 -2.25 -26.84
N MET A 111 -7.10 -2.70 -26.43
CA MET A 111 -6.57 -2.54 -25.08
C MET A 111 -5.67 -1.31 -24.97
N GLN A 112 -5.60 -0.73 -23.77
CA GLN A 112 -4.68 0.36 -23.46
C GLN A 112 -3.48 -0.15 -22.65
N LEU A 113 -2.35 0.54 -22.79
CA LEU A 113 -1.11 0.27 -22.06
C LEU A 113 -0.69 1.48 -21.24
N GLY A 114 -0.06 1.19 -20.12
CA GLY A 114 0.80 2.13 -19.41
C GLY A 114 2.22 1.61 -19.27
N MET A 115 3.15 2.49 -18.96
CA MET A 115 4.52 2.14 -18.62
C MET A 115 5.03 2.99 -17.47
N HIS A 116 5.89 2.39 -16.67
CA HIS A 116 6.62 3.09 -15.61
C HIS A 116 7.68 4.05 -16.19
N ILE A 117 8.09 5.06 -15.43
CA ILE A 117 9.07 6.08 -15.85
C ILE A 117 10.54 5.60 -15.85
N CYS A 118 10.82 4.38 -15.37
CA CYS A 118 12.13 3.74 -15.50
C CYS A 118 12.01 2.22 -15.70
N ASP A 119 13.13 1.56 -16.02
CA ASP A 119 13.27 0.11 -15.96
C ASP A 119 13.20 -0.39 -14.51
N GLY A 120 12.74 -1.62 -14.29
CA GLY A 120 12.43 -2.14 -12.96
C GLY A 120 11.12 -1.57 -12.41
N PHE A 121 10.89 -1.81 -11.12
CA PHE A 121 9.68 -1.33 -10.44
C PHE A 121 9.77 0.13 -9.98
N ALA A 122 10.98 0.66 -9.73
CA ALA A 122 11.14 1.94 -9.05
C ALA A 122 12.60 2.45 -9.07
N LEU A 123 12.83 3.76 -8.98
CA LEU A 123 11.82 4.81 -9.12
C LEU A 123 12.06 5.66 -10.36
N ALA A 124 13.21 6.32 -10.45
CA ALA A 124 13.50 7.30 -11.49
C ALA A 124 14.98 7.29 -11.86
N GLY A 125 15.53 6.07 -11.98
CA GLY A 125 16.94 5.83 -12.31
C GLY A 125 17.18 5.43 -13.76
N GLY A 126 18.43 5.58 -14.20
CA GLY A 126 18.87 5.13 -15.50
C GLY A 126 20.37 5.31 -15.75
N PRO A 127 20.96 4.58 -16.71
CA PRO A 127 22.40 4.60 -16.98
C PRO A 127 22.92 5.94 -17.53
N TRP A 128 22.01 6.86 -17.88
CA TRP A 128 22.32 8.22 -18.33
C TRP A 128 22.51 9.22 -17.19
N MET A 129 22.24 8.84 -15.93
CA MET A 129 22.44 9.72 -14.77
C MET A 129 23.85 9.59 -14.21
N THR A 130 24.53 10.73 -14.04
CA THR A 130 25.82 10.82 -13.34
C THR A 130 25.61 11.06 -11.83
N PRO A 131 26.65 10.91 -10.99
CA PRO A 131 26.57 11.31 -9.58
C PRO A 131 26.16 12.78 -9.37
N GLU A 132 26.59 13.71 -10.22
CA GLU A 132 26.18 15.13 -10.19
C GLU A 132 24.68 15.31 -10.46
N GLU A 133 24.11 14.49 -11.34
CA GLU A 133 22.69 14.55 -11.72
C GLU A 133 21.79 13.68 -10.82
N SER A 134 22.37 13.02 -9.83
CA SER A 134 21.66 12.11 -8.92
C SER A 134 21.13 12.82 -7.67
N MET A 135 20.36 12.11 -6.85
CA MET A 135 19.89 12.60 -5.55
C MET A 135 21.08 13.02 -4.66
N GLN A 136 21.04 14.24 -4.09
CA GLN A 136 22.17 14.81 -3.34
C GLN A 136 21.95 14.81 -1.83
N LYS A 137 23.02 14.57 -1.07
CA LYS A 137 23.05 14.72 0.40
C LYS A 137 24.18 15.65 0.84
N VAL A 138 23.93 16.42 1.89
CA VAL A 138 24.99 17.19 2.57
C VAL A 138 25.89 16.24 3.35
N VAL A 139 27.20 16.36 3.12
CA VAL A 139 28.25 15.59 3.79
C VAL A 139 29.32 16.54 4.33
N TRP A 140 30.13 16.08 5.27
CA TRP A 140 31.19 16.90 5.84
C TRP A 140 32.39 16.07 6.28
N SER A 141 33.48 16.79 6.50
CA SER A 141 34.65 16.34 7.23
C SER A 141 35.03 17.42 8.24
N ASP A 142 35.73 17.05 9.30
CA ASP A 142 36.24 18.03 10.24
C ASP A 142 37.66 17.73 10.70
N THR A 143 38.30 18.75 11.27
CA THR A 143 39.60 18.65 11.93
C THR A 143 39.73 19.74 13.00
N ILE A 144 40.66 19.56 13.94
CA ILE A 144 40.91 20.52 15.03
C ILE A 144 42.26 21.20 14.78
N VAL A 145 42.27 22.53 14.87
CA VAL A 145 43.47 23.36 14.67
C VAL A 145 43.66 24.33 15.84
N ASN A 146 44.90 24.76 16.05
CA ASN A 146 45.18 25.93 16.88
C ASN A 146 44.96 27.21 16.05
N GLY A 147 44.45 28.24 16.70
CA GLY A 147 44.27 29.58 16.17
C GLY A 147 45.57 30.27 15.79
N GLY A 148 45.46 31.51 15.30
CA GLY A 148 46.57 32.24 14.71
C GLY A 148 46.67 32.04 13.20
N ASN A 149 47.89 32.05 12.66
CA ASN A 149 48.12 31.99 11.21
C ASN A 149 48.12 30.53 10.71
N ILE A 150 47.06 30.16 9.97
CA ILE A 150 46.96 28.89 9.26
C ILE A 150 47.43 29.11 7.82
N ARG A 151 48.40 28.32 7.37
CA ARG A 151 48.93 28.41 6.00
C ARG A 151 48.87 27.08 5.30
N ASN A 152 48.21 27.05 4.16
CA ASN A 152 48.19 25.93 3.22
C ASN A 152 47.80 24.58 3.86
N LEU A 153 46.90 24.60 4.84
CA LEU A 153 46.44 23.38 5.51
C LEU A 153 45.51 22.61 4.58
N THR A 154 45.88 21.39 4.23
CA THR A 154 44.99 20.49 3.48
C THR A 154 43.93 19.96 4.42
N LEU A 155 42.65 20.22 4.12
CA LEU A 155 41.54 19.69 4.89
C LEU A 155 41.18 18.27 4.43
N PRO A 156 40.71 17.40 5.34
CA PRO A 156 40.20 16.08 4.96
C PRO A 156 39.07 16.22 3.93
N MET A 157 39.01 15.29 2.99
CA MET A 157 37.92 15.23 2.01
C MET A 157 36.70 14.57 2.66
N PRO A 158 35.49 15.15 2.56
CA PRO A 158 34.26 14.45 2.90
C PRO A 158 34.03 13.25 1.99
N GLU A 159 32.95 12.51 2.25
CA GLU A 159 32.47 11.44 1.37
C GLU A 159 32.34 11.93 -0.09
N ALA A 160 32.85 11.14 -1.04
CA ALA A 160 32.78 11.42 -2.46
C ALA A 160 32.38 10.14 -3.23
N LEU A 161 31.08 9.95 -3.47
CA LEU A 161 30.58 8.77 -4.16
C LEU A 161 31.05 8.78 -5.62
N ASP A 162 31.65 7.68 -6.06
CA ASP A 162 32.28 7.55 -7.39
C ASP A 162 33.21 8.72 -7.75
N GLY A 163 33.85 9.31 -6.73
CA GLY A 163 34.75 10.44 -6.88
C GLY A 163 34.07 11.80 -7.06
N TYR A 164 32.74 11.87 -7.02
CA TYR A 164 31.98 13.12 -7.10
C TYR A 164 31.77 13.74 -5.71
N TYR A 165 32.20 14.99 -5.55
CA TYR A 165 31.98 15.81 -4.36
C TYR A 165 32.16 17.28 -4.73
N GLU A 166 31.29 18.13 -4.19
CA GLU A 166 31.40 19.59 -4.33
C GLU A 166 31.34 20.30 -2.98
N ASP A 167 32.26 21.24 -2.78
CA ASP A 167 32.30 22.08 -1.57
C ASP A 167 31.13 23.09 -1.57
N ILE A 168 30.42 23.19 -0.45
CA ILE A 168 29.40 24.22 -0.22
C ILE A 168 30.01 25.37 0.58
N VAL A 169 30.58 25.06 1.76
CA VAL A 169 31.09 26.07 2.71
C VAL A 169 32.05 25.44 3.71
N THR A 170 32.99 26.23 4.23
CA THR A 170 33.87 25.83 5.32
C THR A 170 33.72 26.78 6.50
N TYR A 171 33.52 26.23 7.69
CA TYR A 171 33.35 26.99 8.93
C TYR A 171 34.48 26.72 9.93
N ALA A 172 34.83 27.71 10.73
CA ALA A 172 35.51 27.52 12.00
C ALA A 172 34.51 27.68 13.15
N ILE A 173 34.47 26.69 14.03
CA ILE A 173 33.65 26.67 15.24
C ILE A 173 34.59 26.62 16.46
N PRO A 174 34.39 27.44 17.51
CA PRO A 174 35.19 27.32 18.73
C PRO A 174 35.08 25.90 19.30
N LEU A 175 36.22 25.28 19.63
CA LEU A 175 36.23 23.89 20.08
C LEU A 175 35.39 23.67 21.35
N GLU A 176 35.26 24.69 22.20
CA GLU A 176 34.44 24.65 23.41
C GLU A 176 32.96 24.35 23.13
N ARG A 177 32.44 24.80 21.98
CA ARG A 177 31.07 24.48 21.54
C ARG A 177 30.95 23.07 20.95
N GLN A 178 32.06 22.49 20.54
CA GLN A 178 32.13 21.19 19.85
C GLN A 178 33.33 20.34 20.33
N PRO A 179 33.36 19.94 21.62
CA PRO A 179 34.56 19.41 22.29
C PRO A 179 34.88 17.93 22.01
N GLU A 180 34.62 17.41 20.81
CA GLU A 180 34.78 15.96 20.53
C GLU A 180 36.22 15.44 20.71
N ASP A 181 36.37 14.36 21.49
CA ASP A 181 37.61 13.59 21.62
C ASP A 181 37.44 12.15 21.11
N THR A 182 37.80 11.92 19.85
CA THR A 182 37.71 10.61 19.19
C THR A 182 38.82 9.63 19.62
N SER A 183 39.78 10.06 20.44
CA SER A 183 40.86 9.22 20.94
C SER A 183 40.46 8.33 22.12
N LEU A 184 39.31 8.64 22.75
CA LEU A 184 38.79 7.90 23.89
C LEU A 184 38.42 6.46 23.51
N LYS A 185 39.12 5.48 24.09
CA LYS A 185 38.85 4.06 23.89
C LYS A 185 38.40 3.41 25.20
N PRO A 186 37.15 2.93 25.29
CA PRO A 186 36.65 2.24 26.47
C PRO A 186 37.04 0.76 26.44
N LYS A 187 37.21 0.19 27.62
CA LYS A 187 37.19 -1.26 27.83
C LYS A 187 35.73 -1.71 27.84
N VAL A 188 35.36 -2.59 26.91
CA VAL A 188 33.96 -3.05 26.76
C VAL A 188 33.79 -4.44 27.38
N THR A 189 32.76 -4.57 28.21
CA THR A 189 32.32 -5.83 28.83
C THR A 189 30.81 -5.99 28.65
N PHE A 190 30.29 -7.20 28.80
CA PHE A 190 28.86 -7.48 28.65
C PHE A 190 28.46 -8.65 29.52
N GLY A 191 27.16 -8.76 29.82
CA GLY A 191 26.62 -9.87 30.59
C GLY A 191 25.09 -9.84 30.63
N ASN A 192 24.48 -10.93 31.09
CA ASN A 192 23.04 -10.97 31.26
C ASN A 192 22.60 -10.24 32.54
N LEU A 193 21.36 -9.73 32.54
CA LEU A 193 20.75 -9.19 33.75
C LEU A 193 20.43 -10.32 34.73
N LYS A 194 20.54 -10.08 36.04
CA LYS A 194 20.36 -11.12 37.07
C LYS A 194 18.99 -11.80 37.01
N GLN A 195 17.97 -11.05 36.60
CA GLN A 195 16.60 -11.50 36.43
C GLN A 195 16.32 -12.20 35.09
N ALA A 196 17.30 -12.30 34.19
CA ALA A 196 17.12 -12.96 32.91
C ALA A 196 17.08 -14.49 33.10
N VAL A 197 16.01 -15.12 32.61
CA VAL A 197 15.89 -16.58 32.57
C VAL A 197 16.42 -17.07 31.22
N ILE A 198 17.66 -17.56 31.20
CA ILE A 198 18.33 -18.06 29.99
C ILE A 198 17.90 -19.51 29.74
N LYS A 199 17.17 -19.74 28.65
CA LYS A 199 16.72 -21.09 28.25
C LYS A 199 17.63 -21.75 27.20
N ASP A 200 18.42 -20.93 26.51
CA ASP A 200 19.32 -21.33 25.42
C ASP A 200 20.57 -20.47 25.50
N GLU A 201 21.65 -21.04 26.04
CA GLU A 201 22.93 -20.34 26.27
C GLU A 201 23.53 -19.80 24.96
N SER A 202 23.25 -20.43 23.81
CA SER A 202 23.72 -19.93 22.51
C SER A 202 23.10 -18.59 22.11
N LYS A 203 21.99 -18.20 22.77
CA LYS A 203 21.25 -16.95 22.54
C LYS A 203 21.41 -15.94 23.69
N ALA A 204 22.19 -16.27 24.70
CA ALA A 204 22.65 -15.31 25.73
C ALA A 204 23.44 -14.16 25.08
N VAL A 205 23.70 -13.08 25.83
CA VAL A 205 24.44 -11.96 25.25
C VAL A 205 25.85 -12.39 24.88
N ASN A 206 26.24 -12.12 23.65
CA ASN A 206 27.57 -12.42 23.14
C ASN A 206 28.06 -11.32 22.21
N ARG A 207 29.36 -11.33 21.94
CA ARG A 207 30.05 -10.45 21.00
C ARG A 207 30.86 -11.30 20.03
N ASP A 208 30.62 -11.17 18.74
CA ASP A 208 31.38 -11.93 17.73
C ASP A 208 32.76 -11.32 17.45
N GLU A 209 33.56 -11.99 16.62
CA GLU A 209 34.92 -11.57 16.25
C GLU A 209 34.95 -10.21 15.54
N LYS A 210 33.85 -9.80 14.91
CA LYS A 210 33.69 -8.48 14.27
C LYS A 210 33.24 -7.41 15.25
N GLY A 211 33.06 -7.77 16.52
CA GLY A 211 32.65 -6.88 17.60
C GLY A 211 31.14 -6.71 17.75
N VAL A 212 30.31 -7.44 16.98
CA VAL A 212 28.85 -7.27 16.95
C VAL A 212 28.21 -7.97 18.15
N PHE A 213 27.41 -7.22 18.90
CA PHE A 213 26.63 -7.72 20.02
C PHE A 213 25.32 -8.36 19.55
N ARG A 214 24.97 -9.51 20.14
CA ARG A 214 23.67 -10.18 19.93
C ARG A 214 23.09 -10.63 21.27
N SER A 215 21.77 -10.56 21.42
CA SER A 215 21.08 -11.22 22.52
C SER A 215 19.60 -11.46 22.23
N SER A 216 19.07 -12.58 22.73
CA SER A 216 17.62 -12.84 22.79
C SER A 216 17.06 -12.70 24.21
N TYR A 217 17.89 -12.37 25.21
CA TYR A 217 17.51 -12.29 26.62
C TYR A 217 17.99 -10.98 27.26
N PRO A 218 17.33 -10.50 28.33
CA PRO A 218 17.72 -9.26 28.98
C PRO A 218 19.22 -9.25 29.37
N CYS A 219 19.91 -8.18 29.01
CA CYS A 219 21.36 -8.08 29.12
C CYS A 219 21.83 -6.66 29.37
N TRP A 220 23.14 -6.51 29.54
CA TRP A 220 23.82 -5.23 29.61
C TRP A 220 25.13 -5.25 28.82
N ILE A 221 25.49 -4.10 28.27
CA ILE A 221 26.79 -3.82 27.66
C ILE A 221 27.40 -2.65 28.43
N GLN A 222 28.65 -2.74 28.86
CA GLN A 222 29.31 -1.75 29.70
C GLN A 222 30.61 -1.25 29.07
N TYR A 223 30.75 0.07 29.05
CA TYR A 223 31.89 0.82 28.55
C TYR A 223 32.61 1.46 29.74
N GLU A 224 33.86 1.08 29.98
CA GLU A 224 34.72 1.62 31.05
C GLU A 224 35.84 2.47 30.44
N TYR A 225 35.92 3.75 30.83
CA TYR A 225 37.00 4.65 30.43
C TYR A 225 38.12 4.69 31.48
N ALA A 226 39.31 5.14 31.06
CA ALA A 226 40.46 5.27 31.96
C ALA A 226 40.28 6.42 32.97
N ALA A 227 39.55 7.46 32.59
CA ALA A 227 39.19 8.62 33.42
C ALA A 227 37.71 8.97 33.19
N PRO A 228 37.08 9.78 34.06
CA PRO A 228 35.72 10.28 33.82
C PRO A 228 35.65 11.07 32.49
N VAL A 229 34.63 10.78 31.70
CA VAL A 229 34.34 11.42 30.41
C VAL A 229 32.94 12.02 30.47
N THR A 230 32.76 13.23 29.95
CA THR A 230 31.44 13.86 29.79
C THR A 230 30.84 13.48 28.44
N CYS A 231 29.80 12.65 28.46
CA CYS A 231 29.08 12.23 27.26
C CYS A 231 27.76 12.98 27.13
N SER A 232 27.43 13.42 25.91
CA SER A 232 26.24 14.21 25.59
C SER A 232 25.28 13.48 24.65
N ASN A 233 25.74 12.45 23.93
CA ASN A 233 24.87 11.62 23.10
C ASN A 233 25.47 10.22 22.88
N VAL A 234 24.61 9.33 22.38
CA VAL A 234 24.92 7.93 22.06
C VAL A 234 24.54 7.69 20.60
N GLU A 235 25.51 7.37 19.75
CA GLU A 235 25.28 6.94 18.37
C GLU A 235 25.20 5.40 18.33
N ILE A 236 24.12 4.88 17.78
CA ILE A 236 23.87 3.44 17.63
C ILE A 236 24.25 3.03 16.21
N ILE A 237 25.23 2.13 16.09
CA ILE A 237 25.74 1.66 14.80
C ILE A 237 25.18 0.27 14.48
N LEU A 238 24.52 0.14 13.33
CA LEU A 238 23.85 -1.09 12.89
C LEU A 238 24.32 -1.58 11.51
N GLY A 239 24.09 -2.87 11.26
CA GLY A 239 24.27 -3.54 9.96
C GLY A 239 22.96 -4.19 9.53
N GLY A 240 22.05 -3.36 9.01
CA GLY A 240 20.63 -3.63 8.82
C GLY A 240 19.75 -3.04 9.94
N ASN A 241 18.44 -3.20 9.85
CA ASN A 241 17.49 -2.66 10.83
C ASN A 241 17.50 -3.49 12.15
N ASN A 242 17.43 -2.81 13.31
CA ASN A 242 17.20 -3.46 14.60
C ASN A 242 16.45 -2.55 15.58
N TYR A 243 15.13 -2.73 15.69
CA TYR A 243 14.28 -1.95 16.61
C TYR A 243 14.77 -1.99 18.07
N GLN A 244 15.22 -3.15 18.53
CA GLN A 244 15.62 -3.36 19.92
C GLN A 244 16.85 -2.54 20.33
N ALA A 245 17.74 -2.21 19.39
CA ALA A 245 18.93 -1.40 19.63
C ALA A 245 18.60 0.03 20.09
N HIS A 246 17.43 0.55 19.73
CA HIS A 246 17.01 1.91 20.06
C HIS A 246 16.24 2.00 21.39
N ARG A 247 16.20 0.89 22.15
CA ARG A 247 15.44 0.76 23.42
C ARG A 247 16.34 0.58 24.64
N LEU A 248 17.64 0.81 24.51
CA LEU A 248 18.58 0.66 25.61
C LEU A 248 18.22 1.63 26.76
N LYS A 249 18.36 1.18 27.99
CA LYS A 249 18.36 2.05 29.16
C LYS A 249 19.81 2.41 29.47
N VAL A 250 20.14 3.69 29.37
CA VAL A 250 21.49 4.23 29.61
C VAL A 250 21.65 4.51 31.11
N LEU A 251 22.70 3.97 31.70
CA LEU A 251 23.12 4.24 33.07
C LEU A 251 24.58 4.70 33.12
N ALA A 252 24.91 5.49 34.13
CA ALA A 252 26.26 5.99 34.37
C ALA A 252 26.70 5.76 35.82
N SER A 253 27.99 5.58 36.03
CA SER A 253 28.60 5.34 37.34
C SER A 253 30.05 5.87 37.39
N GLU A 254 30.45 6.40 38.55
CA GLU A 254 31.83 6.81 38.83
C GLU A 254 32.66 5.64 39.40
N ASP A 255 32.04 4.76 40.18
CA ASP A 255 32.70 3.69 40.97
C ASP A 255 32.57 2.29 40.35
N GLY A 256 31.76 2.15 39.29
CA GLY A 256 31.48 0.87 38.61
C GLY A 256 30.54 -0.05 39.38
N ARG A 257 29.94 0.43 40.49
CA ARG A 257 29.06 -0.33 41.38
C ARG A 257 27.67 0.31 41.48
N THR A 258 27.63 1.62 41.71
CA THR A 258 26.41 2.40 41.88
C THR A 258 26.07 3.08 40.57
N PHE A 259 25.03 2.59 39.90
CA PHE A 259 24.58 3.13 38.61
C PHE A 259 23.36 4.02 38.78
N LYS A 260 23.40 5.21 38.18
CA LYS A 260 22.26 6.12 38.06
C LYS A 260 21.71 6.06 36.64
N THR A 261 20.39 6.05 36.50
CA THR A 261 19.75 6.13 35.18
C THR A 261 19.99 7.51 34.58
N VAL A 262 20.44 7.52 33.32
CA VAL A 262 20.63 8.74 32.52
C VAL A 262 19.40 8.95 31.64
N LYS A 263 19.06 7.96 30.81
CA LYS A 263 17.93 8.04 29.87
C LYS A 263 17.44 6.66 29.45
N GLN A 264 16.13 6.50 29.28
CA GLN A 264 15.56 5.41 28.50
C GLN A 264 15.55 5.85 27.03
N LEU A 265 16.27 5.15 26.15
CA LEU A 265 16.24 5.47 24.73
C LEU A 265 14.85 5.18 24.16
N VAL A 266 14.38 6.09 23.30
CA VAL A 266 13.10 5.99 22.59
C VAL A 266 13.40 5.81 21.11
N PRO A 267 12.89 4.75 20.47
CA PRO A 267 12.99 4.57 19.02
C PRO A 267 12.28 5.70 18.28
N ALA A 268 12.96 6.28 17.27
CA ALA A 268 12.29 7.14 16.30
C ALA A 268 11.30 6.31 15.47
N ARG A 269 10.24 6.95 14.98
CA ARG A 269 9.43 6.37 13.91
C ARG A 269 10.30 6.22 12.67
N GLN A 270 10.18 5.11 11.95
CA GLN A 270 10.97 4.80 10.76
C GLN A 270 10.21 3.84 9.83
N GLY A 271 10.34 4.09 8.53
CA GLY A 271 9.92 3.18 7.48
C GLY A 271 10.95 2.06 7.24
N TRP A 272 10.69 1.18 6.28
CA TRP A 272 11.53 0.01 6.05
C TRP A 272 12.93 0.35 5.49
N GLN A 273 13.08 1.42 4.69
CA GLN A 273 14.33 1.85 4.09
C GLN A 273 15.12 2.80 5.02
N ASN A 274 15.59 2.26 6.14
CA ASN A 274 16.14 3.05 7.25
C ASN A 274 17.67 2.89 7.45
N THR A 275 18.37 2.27 6.50
CA THR A 275 19.77 1.82 6.69
C THR A 275 20.82 2.82 6.22
N ASP A 276 20.44 3.89 5.54
CA ASP A 276 21.39 4.85 4.96
C ASP A 276 22.16 5.63 6.02
N PHE A 277 21.59 5.79 7.22
CA PHE A 277 22.15 6.57 8.32
C PHE A 277 21.98 5.87 9.66
N GLN A 278 22.96 6.06 10.54
CA GLN A 278 22.93 5.60 11.93
C GLN A 278 21.95 6.42 12.77
N SER A 279 21.89 6.21 14.08
CA SER A 279 20.93 6.92 14.95
C SER A 279 21.59 7.52 16.18
N THR A 280 21.56 8.84 16.29
CA THR A 280 22.08 9.60 17.42
C THR A 280 20.98 9.86 18.47
N HIS A 281 21.17 9.35 19.68
CA HIS A 281 20.32 9.63 20.83
C HIS A 281 21.01 10.62 21.78
N ALA A 282 20.58 11.89 21.77
CA ALA A 282 20.97 12.84 22.81
C ALA A 282 20.61 12.34 24.23
N ILE A 283 21.49 12.62 25.19
CA ILE A 283 21.31 12.36 26.63
C ILE A 283 21.66 13.64 27.39
N PRO A 284 21.14 13.85 28.61
CA PRO A 284 21.66 14.89 29.48
C PRO A 284 23.18 14.72 29.66
N PRO A 285 23.99 15.79 29.48
CA PRO A 285 25.44 15.68 29.63
C PRO A 285 25.82 15.08 30.98
N VAL A 286 26.56 13.98 30.95
CA VAL A 286 26.89 13.21 32.15
C VAL A 286 28.37 12.85 32.16
N THR A 287 29.04 13.20 33.26
CA THR A 287 30.44 12.87 33.51
C THR A 287 30.52 11.58 34.30
N ALA A 288 31.09 10.53 33.72
CA ALA A 288 31.24 9.24 34.39
C ALA A 288 32.40 8.43 33.81
N ARG A 289 32.86 7.44 34.57
CA ARG A 289 33.89 6.49 34.11
C ARG A 289 33.26 5.23 33.50
N TYR A 290 32.08 4.84 33.97
CA TYR A 290 31.37 3.64 33.55
C TYR A 290 30.02 4.02 32.94
N PHE A 291 29.77 3.55 31.73
CA PHE A 291 28.48 3.65 31.07
C PHE A 291 27.93 2.25 30.84
N ARG A 292 26.67 2.00 31.21
CA ARG A 292 26.01 0.70 31.02
C ARG A 292 24.73 0.89 30.21
N PHE A 293 24.54 0.01 29.24
CA PHE A 293 23.38 -0.06 28.37
C PHE A 293 22.62 -1.33 28.70
N GLU A 294 21.53 -1.21 29.45
CA GLU A 294 20.67 -2.34 29.76
C GLU A 294 19.59 -2.52 28.69
N TRP A 295 19.29 -3.76 28.34
CA TRP A 295 18.27 -4.11 27.35
C TRP A 295 17.30 -5.17 27.89
N THR A 296 16.04 -5.06 27.50
CA THR A 296 14.99 -6.08 27.67
C THR A 296 13.97 -5.95 26.53
N PRO A 297 13.42 -7.05 25.98
CA PRO A 297 12.36 -6.97 24.97
C PRO A 297 11.01 -6.51 25.55
N VAL A 298 10.82 -6.53 26.87
CA VAL A 298 9.58 -6.09 27.54
C VAL A 298 9.27 -4.63 27.23
N GLY A 299 8.00 -4.32 26.94
CA GLY A 299 7.54 -2.99 26.54
C GLY A 299 7.85 -2.65 25.07
N SER A 300 8.04 -3.66 24.22
CA SER A 300 8.17 -3.46 22.78
C SER A 300 6.82 -3.12 22.17
N GLU A 301 6.72 -2.01 21.44
CA GLU A 301 5.61 -1.78 20.50
C GLU A 301 5.59 -2.86 19.39
N PRO A 302 4.42 -3.35 18.96
CA PRO A 302 4.30 -4.17 17.76
C PRO A 302 4.73 -3.44 16.48
N GLY A 303 5.08 -4.20 15.45
CA GLY A 303 5.45 -3.64 14.15
C GLY A 303 4.30 -2.91 13.45
N SER A 304 4.64 -1.86 12.70
CA SER A 304 3.76 -1.11 11.79
C SER A 304 4.62 -0.44 10.71
N GLU A 305 4.01 0.19 9.70
CA GLU A 305 4.73 0.83 8.59
C GLU A 305 5.66 1.98 9.04
N ASP A 306 5.33 2.69 10.12
CA ASP A 306 6.14 3.77 10.69
C ASP A 306 7.00 3.31 11.88
N LEU A 307 7.10 2.00 12.10
CA LEU A 307 8.06 1.36 12.99
C LEU A 307 8.43 -0.01 12.42
N ASP A 308 8.88 -0.03 11.16
CA ASP A 308 8.97 -1.25 10.35
C ASP A 308 9.88 -2.33 10.98
N ALA A 309 11.05 -1.92 11.47
CA ALA A 309 11.96 -2.82 12.18
C ALA A 309 11.35 -3.59 13.37
N ALA A 310 10.24 -3.11 13.97
CA ALA A 310 9.53 -3.79 15.06
C ALA A 310 8.61 -4.94 14.58
N LYS A 311 8.40 -5.08 13.26
CA LYS A 311 7.73 -6.25 12.67
C LYS A 311 8.52 -7.54 12.93
N TRP A 312 9.85 -7.44 13.03
CA TRP A 312 10.74 -8.61 13.13
C TRP A 312 10.97 -9.09 14.57
N LYS A 313 11.64 -10.23 14.71
CA LYS A 313 11.89 -10.87 16.02
C LYS A 313 12.52 -9.88 17.02
N PRO A 314 12.09 -9.88 18.30
CA PRO A 314 12.55 -8.94 19.31
C PRO A 314 13.93 -9.32 19.89
N ASN A 315 14.92 -9.52 19.01
CA ASN A 315 16.31 -9.80 19.38
C ASN A 315 17.17 -8.54 19.24
N LEU A 316 18.08 -8.34 20.18
CA LEU A 316 19.08 -7.29 20.12
C LEU A 316 20.19 -7.66 19.14
N LYS A 317 20.53 -6.75 18.23
CA LYS A 317 21.73 -6.83 17.39
C LYS A 317 22.31 -5.43 17.21
N ILE A 318 23.55 -5.21 17.62
CA ILE A 318 24.24 -3.91 17.55
C ILE A 318 25.67 -4.13 17.04
N ASN A 319 26.12 -3.35 16.06
CA ASN A 319 27.51 -3.41 15.62
C ASN A 319 28.42 -2.67 16.59
N ASP A 320 28.04 -1.44 16.96
CA ASP A 320 28.75 -0.66 17.98
C ASP A 320 27.82 0.37 18.66
N ILE A 321 28.27 0.88 19.82
CA ILE A 321 27.68 2.00 20.54
C ILE A 321 28.78 3.03 20.74
N VAL A 322 28.65 4.20 20.12
CA VAL A 322 29.63 5.28 20.21
C VAL A 322 29.10 6.34 21.17
N LEU A 323 29.87 6.66 22.21
CA LEU A 323 29.54 7.77 23.11
C LEU A 323 30.29 9.01 22.67
N HIS A 324 29.55 10.08 22.39
CA HIS A 324 30.10 11.35 21.95
C HIS A 324 30.04 12.39 23.06
N THR A 325 31.03 13.29 23.05
CA THR A 325 31.17 14.37 24.03
C THR A 325 30.55 15.67 23.52
N ALA A 326 30.63 15.92 22.20
CA ALA A 326 30.05 17.10 21.57
C ALA A 326 28.52 17.02 21.54
N PRO A 327 27.80 18.11 21.82
CA PRO A 327 26.35 18.13 21.77
C PRO A 327 25.86 17.93 20.33
N ARG A 328 24.83 17.11 20.16
CA ARG A 328 24.13 16.86 18.89
C ARG A 328 22.63 16.82 19.12
N ILE A 329 21.87 17.44 18.21
CA ILE A 329 20.41 17.39 18.20
C ILE A 329 19.96 15.92 18.26
N HIS A 330 18.94 15.64 19.09
CA HIS A 330 18.40 14.29 19.23
C HIS A 330 17.83 13.80 17.89
N GLN A 331 18.27 12.64 17.41
CA GLN A 331 17.81 12.04 16.14
C GLN A 331 17.99 12.99 14.94
N TRP A 332 19.12 13.70 14.90
CA TRP A 332 19.36 14.74 13.91
C TRP A 332 19.43 14.22 12.48
N GLU A 333 19.79 12.95 12.26
CA GLU A 333 19.89 12.35 10.92
C GLU A 333 18.53 12.42 10.21
N GLY A 334 17.46 12.04 10.92
CA GLY A 334 16.09 12.19 10.43
C GLY A 334 15.65 13.64 10.32
N LYS A 335 15.98 14.46 11.33
CA LYS A 335 15.60 15.88 11.35
C LYS A 335 16.29 16.71 10.25
N ALA A 336 17.48 16.31 9.80
CA ALA A 336 18.20 16.88 8.67
C ALA A 336 17.65 16.42 7.30
N GLY A 337 16.67 15.52 7.29
CA GLY A 337 16.03 15.03 6.07
C GLY A 337 16.82 13.96 5.31
N LEU A 338 17.87 13.40 5.92
CA LEU A 338 18.72 12.37 5.31
C LEU A 338 18.01 11.01 5.21
N VAL A 339 17.04 10.78 6.08
CA VAL A 339 16.23 9.55 6.14
C VAL A 339 14.85 9.88 6.72
N TRP A 340 13.81 9.16 6.28
CA TRP A 340 12.46 9.33 6.81
C TRP A 340 12.38 8.86 8.26
N ARG A 341 12.30 9.80 9.21
CA ARG A 341 12.09 9.51 10.64
C ARG A 341 11.31 10.63 11.33
N VAL A 342 10.60 10.28 12.40
CA VAL A 342 10.00 11.23 13.36
C VAL A 342 10.45 10.90 14.77
N ALA A 343 10.89 11.90 15.51
CA ALA A 343 11.29 11.79 16.91
C ALA A 343 10.88 13.06 17.67
N THR A 344 10.77 12.95 18.99
CA THR A 344 10.50 14.10 19.86
C THR A 344 11.56 15.19 19.73
N ALA A 345 11.17 16.42 20.05
CA ALA A 345 12.06 17.55 20.18
C ALA A 345 13.18 17.29 21.21
N THR A 346 14.33 17.91 20.98
CA THR A 346 15.47 17.88 21.90
C THR A 346 15.15 18.78 23.09
N THR A 347 15.31 18.26 24.29
CA THR A 347 15.00 19.01 25.52
C THR A 347 16.15 19.93 25.94
N SER A 348 15.83 20.99 26.69
CA SER A 348 16.86 21.87 27.28
C SER A 348 17.78 21.16 28.27
N THR A 349 17.34 20.02 28.82
CA THR A 349 18.16 19.18 29.69
C THR A 349 19.18 18.34 28.93
N GLU A 350 18.94 18.06 27.65
CA GLU A 350 19.88 17.37 26.78
C GLU A 350 20.86 18.35 26.13
N ILE A 351 20.36 19.52 25.69
CA ILE A 351 21.17 20.58 25.12
C ILE A 351 20.68 21.92 25.66
N SER A 352 21.50 22.54 26.53
CA SER A 352 21.26 23.91 26.98
C SER A 352 21.59 24.92 25.88
N ASP A 353 20.97 26.10 25.89
CA ASP A 353 21.29 27.19 24.95
C ASP A 353 22.78 27.59 25.00
N ALA A 354 23.39 27.54 26.19
CA ALA A 354 24.82 27.78 26.37
C ALA A 354 25.73 26.72 25.72
N ALA A 355 25.21 25.57 25.29
CA ALA A 355 25.95 24.54 24.57
C ALA A 355 25.83 24.70 23.04
N CYS A 356 24.92 25.56 22.57
CA CYS A 356 24.69 25.83 21.16
C CYS A 356 25.73 26.81 20.60
N VAL A 357 26.09 26.62 19.34
CA VAL A 357 26.93 27.57 18.59
C VAL A 357 26.10 28.83 18.31
N GLN A 358 26.63 30.01 18.62
CA GLN A 358 25.98 31.26 18.25
C GLN A 358 26.42 31.68 16.83
N PRO A 359 25.55 32.29 16.01
CA PRO A 359 25.90 32.67 14.64
C PRO A 359 27.12 33.60 14.51
N ASP A 360 27.36 34.45 15.50
CA ASP A 360 28.51 35.37 15.56
C ASP A 360 29.83 34.69 15.99
N GLU A 361 29.76 33.48 16.54
CA GLU A 361 30.93 32.64 16.85
C GLU A 361 31.43 31.85 15.63
N LEU A 362 30.61 31.76 14.57
CA LEU A 362 30.90 31.00 13.35
C LEU A 362 31.72 31.85 12.37
N ILE A 363 32.93 31.39 12.02
CA ILE A 363 33.76 32.09 11.03
C ILE A 363 33.71 31.34 9.71
N ASN A 364 33.19 31.98 8.65
CA ASN A 364 33.27 31.44 7.29
C ASN A 364 34.70 31.57 6.75
N LEU A 365 35.24 30.46 6.24
CA LEU A 365 36.63 30.34 5.82
C LEU A 365 36.74 30.14 4.31
N PRO A 366 37.65 30.87 3.63
CA PRO A 366 37.92 30.64 2.22
C PRO A 366 38.69 29.33 2.06
N LEU A 367 38.17 28.44 1.22
CA LEU A 367 38.83 27.21 0.81
C LEU A 367 39.20 27.30 -0.67
N TYR A 368 40.47 27.06 -1.01
CA TYR A 368 40.92 27.01 -2.39
C TYR A 368 41.58 25.67 -2.68
N GLN A 369 40.99 24.89 -3.61
CA GLN A 369 41.50 23.56 -3.99
C GLN A 369 41.74 22.64 -2.79
N GLY A 370 40.82 22.64 -1.80
CA GLY A 370 40.93 21.84 -0.57
C GLY A 370 41.96 22.35 0.45
N ARG A 371 42.56 23.54 0.23
CA ARG A 371 43.60 24.12 1.08
C ARG A 371 43.10 25.38 1.76
N LEU A 372 43.30 25.45 3.07
CA LEU A 372 42.94 26.58 3.91
C LEU A 372 44.15 27.46 4.19
N THR A 373 44.03 28.75 3.90
CA THR A 373 44.95 29.81 4.35
C THR A 373 44.13 30.93 4.95
N ALA A 374 44.20 31.10 6.26
CA ALA A 374 43.40 32.05 7.02
C ALA A 374 44.10 32.45 8.32
N ARG A 375 43.61 33.50 8.97
CA ARG A 375 44.01 33.85 10.34
C ARG A 375 42.80 33.74 11.25
N LEU A 376 42.87 32.87 12.25
CA LEU A 376 41.84 32.70 13.28
C LEU A 376 42.27 33.40 14.58
N PRO A 377 41.32 33.80 15.44
CA PRO A 377 41.63 34.19 16.82
C PRO A 377 42.38 33.05 17.55
N GLU A 378 43.20 33.40 18.52
CA GLU A 378 43.88 32.42 19.39
C GLU A 378 42.86 31.49 20.06
N GLY A 379 43.26 30.25 20.35
CA GLY A 379 42.37 29.21 20.88
C GLY A 379 42.34 27.97 19.98
N LYS A 380 41.48 27.00 20.28
CA LYS A 380 41.29 25.80 19.43
C LYS A 380 39.99 25.92 18.65
N TRP A 381 40.04 25.56 17.38
CA TRP A 381 38.93 25.65 16.44
C TRP A 381 38.69 24.31 15.77
N ARG A 382 37.43 23.92 15.65
CA ARG A 382 37.00 22.86 14.75
C ARG A 382 36.75 23.48 13.38
N ILE A 383 37.47 23.01 12.37
CA ILE A 383 37.24 23.37 10.98
C ILE A 383 36.28 22.35 10.40
N LEU A 384 35.07 22.78 10.07
CA LEU A 384 34.01 21.96 9.48
C LEU A 384 33.90 22.28 7.99
N ARG A 385 34.32 21.35 7.13
CA ARG A 385 34.22 21.47 5.68
C ARG A 385 32.96 20.73 5.23
N MET A 386 31.97 21.46 4.73
CA MET A 386 30.70 20.91 4.27
C MET A 386 30.58 21.00 2.76
N GLY A 387 30.02 19.95 2.18
CA GLY A 387 29.77 19.83 0.75
C GLY A 387 28.59 18.89 0.48
N HIS A 388 28.45 18.45 -0.76
CA HIS A 388 27.47 17.42 -1.11
C HIS A 388 28.07 16.38 -2.05
N THR A 389 27.40 15.22 -2.07
CA THR A 389 27.64 14.12 -3.00
C THR A 389 26.33 13.36 -3.22
N ALA A 390 26.33 12.42 -4.16
CA ALA A 390 25.18 11.57 -4.46
C ALA A 390 24.83 10.64 -3.28
N THR A 391 23.55 10.28 -3.15
CA THR A 391 23.08 9.32 -2.13
C THR A 391 23.47 7.87 -2.48
N GLY A 392 23.67 7.58 -3.77
CA GLY A 392 24.07 6.26 -4.27
C GLY A 392 22.93 5.28 -4.55
N HIS A 393 21.68 5.75 -4.50
CA HIS A 393 20.53 4.95 -4.88
C HIS A 393 20.44 4.74 -6.39
N VAL A 394 19.96 3.56 -6.77
CA VAL A 394 19.75 3.13 -8.15
C VAL A 394 18.39 2.45 -8.26
N ASN A 395 17.82 2.40 -9.47
CA ASN A 395 16.64 1.57 -9.76
C ASN A 395 17.00 0.08 -9.74
N ALA A 396 17.18 -0.48 -8.55
CA ALA A 396 17.93 -1.72 -8.32
C ALA A 396 17.34 -2.98 -8.98
N THR A 397 16.03 -3.00 -9.24
CA THR A 397 15.36 -4.15 -9.90
C THR A 397 15.37 -4.06 -11.42
N ALA A 398 15.99 -3.05 -12.02
CA ALA A 398 16.16 -2.92 -13.46
C ALA A 398 17.11 -3.99 -14.06
N GLY A 399 16.96 -4.21 -15.36
CA GLY A 399 17.90 -4.94 -16.20
C GLY A 399 18.85 -3.97 -16.91
N GLY A 400 18.65 -3.78 -18.22
CA GLY A 400 19.51 -2.94 -19.07
C GLY A 400 19.38 -1.44 -18.82
N GLY A 401 18.27 -0.98 -18.23
CA GLY A 401 18.03 0.42 -17.87
C GLY A 401 18.43 0.78 -16.44
N LYS A 402 19.30 -0.01 -15.79
CA LYS A 402 19.76 0.26 -14.43
C LYS A 402 20.78 1.39 -14.37
N GLY A 403 20.64 2.31 -13.43
CA GLY A 403 21.63 3.34 -13.10
C GLY A 403 21.19 4.23 -11.94
N LEU A 404 21.90 5.32 -11.71
CA LEU A 404 21.63 6.23 -10.60
C LEU A 404 20.24 6.87 -10.72
N GLU A 405 19.59 7.02 -9.57
CA GLU A 405 18.35 7.76 -9.42
C GLU A 405 18.56 9.24 -9.75
N CYS A 406 17.63 9.86 -10.49
CA CYS A 406 17.72 11.29 -10.79
C CYS A 406 17.52 12.17 -9.53
N ASP A 407 18.17 13.33 -9.50
CA ASP A 407 17.90 14.38 -8.50
C ASP A 407 16.43 14.80 -8.57
N LYS A 408 15.68 14.60 -7.47
CA LYS A 408 14.25 14.89 -7.40
C LYS A 408 13.95 16.39 -7.34
N PHE A 409 14.95 17.23 -7.04
CA PHE A 409 14.81 18.69 -6.89
C PHE A 409 15.29 19.48 -8.11
N SER A 410 15.78 18.80 -9.15
CA SER A 410 16.23 19.43 -10.39
C SER A 410 15.27 19.14 -11.54
N THR A 411 14.68 20.20 -12.11
CA THR A 411 13.78 20.07 -13.26
C THR A 411 14.47 19.44 -14.47
N LYS A 412 15.77 19.74 -14.64
CA LYS A 412 16.59 19.24 -15.76
C LYS A 412 16.79 17.73 -15.69
N THR A 413 17.11 17.19 -14.51
CA THR A 413 17.38 15.75 -14.33
C THR A 413 16.09 14.95 -14.43
N VAL A 414 14.98 15.44 -13.88
CA VAL A 414 13.66 14.80 -14.02
C VAL A 414 13.21 14.76 -15.49
N GLN A 415 13.35 15.86 -16.22
CA GLN A 415 13.07 15.89 -17.65
C GLN A 415 13.98 14.92 -18.43
N LYS A 416 15.27 14.83 -18.06
CA LYS A 416 16.22 13.90 -18.64
C LYS A 416 15.81 12.46 -18.42
N GLN A 417 15.36 12.10 -17.21
CA GLN A 417 14.86 10.75 -16.91
C GLN A 417 13.69 10.37 -17.82
N PHE A 418 12.65 11.21 -17.85
CA PHE A 418 11.50 11.01 -18.73
C PHE A 418 11.90 10.84 -20.19
N SER A 419 12.81 11.70 -20.66
CA SER A 419 13.20 11.77 -22.08
C SER A 419 13.97 10.56 -22.57
N ASN A 420 14.64 9.82 -21.67
CA ASN A 420 15.50 8.68 -22.02
C ASN A 420 14.84 7.31 -21.81
N TRP A 421 13.67 7.25 -21.17
CA TRP A 421 12.91 6.00 -21.00
C TRP A 421 11.51 6.10 -21.60
N PHE A 422 10.59 6.81 -20.94
CA PHE A 422 9.18 6.82 -21.33
C PHE A 422 8.98 7.48 -22.70
N ALA A 423 9.63 8.63 -22.95
CA ALA A 423 9.55 9.30 -24.23
C ALA A 423 10.15 8.49 -25.39
N GLU A 424 11.14 7.63 -25.13
CA GLU A 424 11.75 6.77 -26.16
C GLU A 424 10.78 5.71 -26.67
N MET A 425 9.77 5.31 -25.89
CA MET A 425 8.71 4.40 -26.35
C MET A 425 8.03 4.92 -27.62
N PHE A 426 7.79 6.22 -27.71
CA PHE A 426 7.16 6.84 -28.89
C PHE A 426 8.13 7.01 -30.06
N LYS A 427 9.45 6.99 -29.82
CA LYS A 427 10.48 7.23 -30.85
C LYS A 427 11.06 5.94 -31.43
N LYS A 428 11.17 4.90 -30.60
CA LYS A 428 11.83 3.63 -30.93
C LYS A 428 10.85 2.53 -31.33
N THR A 429 9.55 2.78 -31.20
CA THR A 429 8.48 1.91 -31.68
C THR A 429 7.69 2.58 -32.80
N ASP A 430 6.55 2.01 -33.21
CA ASP A 430 5.62 2.65 -34.14
C ASP A 430 4.88 3.80 -33.45
N GLU A 431 5.30 5.04 -33.72
CA GLU A 431 4.76 6.24 -33.07
C GLU A 431 3.24 6.36 -33.19
N ALA A 432 2.67 6.02 -34.35
CA ALA A 432 1.23 6.15 -34.58
C ALA A 432 0.44 5.16 -33.74
N VAL A 433 0.94 3.92 -33.58
CA VAL A 433 0.36 2.91 -32.69
C VAL A 433 0.57 3.32 -31.23
N ALA A 434 1.80 3.71 -30.84
CA ALA A 434 2.12 4.12 -29.48
C ALA A 434 1.21 5.25 -29.00
N ARG A 435 0.96 6.28 -29.82
CA ARG A 435 0.04 7.38 -29.52
C ARG A 435 -1.41 6.95 -29.33
N ARG A 436 -1.84 5.78 -29.83
CA ARG A 436 -3.21 5.26 -29.59
C ARG A 436 -3.29 4.44 -28.31
N VAL A 437 -2.29 3.60 -28.04
CA VAL A 437 -2.38 2.59 -26.97
C VAL A 437 -1.63 2.94 -25.69
N LEU A 438 -0.48 3.61 -25.76
CA LEU A 438 0.29 4.03 -24.58
C LEU A 438 -0.30 5.34 -24.06
N LYS A 439 -1.28 5.23 -23.17
CA LYS A 439 -2.11 6.33 -22.67
C LYS A 439 -1.90 6.64 -21.19
N TYR A 440 -1.01 5.90 -20.53
CA TYR A 440 -0.78 6.02 -19.10
C TYR A 440 0.71 6.07 -18.81
N MET A 441 1.11 7.05 -18.02
CA MET A 441 2.44 7.14 -17.43
C MET A 441 2.30 6.86 -15.94
N HIS A 442 3.12 5.95 -15.43
CA HIS A 442 3.06 5.50 -14.06
C HIS A 442 4.34 5.83 -13.29
N VAL A 443 4.19 6.25 -12.03
CA VAL A 443 5.26 6.32 -11.03
C VAL A 443 4.85 5.42 -9.87
N ASP A 444 5.65 4.40 -9.61
CA ASP A 444 5.41 3.41 -8.55
C ASP A 444 5.68 3.99 -7.15
N SER A 445 5.59 3.15 -6.12
CA SER A 445 5.95 3.53 -4.74
C SER A 445 7.46 3.80 -4.62
N TRP A 446 7.87 4.65 -3.66
CA TRP A 446 9.25 5.16 -3.63
C TRP A 446 10.23 4.25 -2.86
N GLU A 447 11.31 3.80 -3.52
CA GLU A 447 12.42 3.03 -2.91
C GLU A 447 13.82 3.59 -3.11
N CYS A 448 13.96 4.91 -3.19
CA CYS A 448 15.24 5.59 -3.43
C CYS A 448 15.78 6.38 -2.23
N GLY A 449 15.37 6.03 -1.01
CA GLY A 449 15.75 6.72 0.22
C GLY A 449 15.25 8.16 0.27
N SER A 450 16.03 9.03 0.92
CA SER A 450 15.75 10.47 1.00
C SER A 450 16.92 11.30 0.48
N GLN A 451 16.66 12.57 0.14
CA GLN A 451 17.68 13.56 -0.21
C GLN A 451 17.40 14.87 0.52
N ASN A 452 18.46 15.60 0.89
CA ASN A 452 18.33 16.87 1.62
C ASN A 452 19.08 18.04 0.96
N TRP A 453 19.60 17.84 -0.25
CA TRP A 453 20.29 18.88 -1.00
C TRP A 453 20.01 18.80 -2.50
N SER A 454 20.34 19.90 -3.18
CA SER A 454 20.49 20.10 -4.62
C SER A 454 21.05 21.51 -4.81
N ASP A 455 21.63 21.83 -5.96
CA ASP A 455 22.28 23.14 -6.22
C ASP A 455 21.32 24.33 -6.01
N ASN A 456 20.03 24.12 -6.24
CA ASN A 456 19.00 25.14 -6.07
C ASN A 456 18.40 25.19 -4.65
N PHE A 457 18.77 24.27 -3.75
CA PHE A 457 18.06 24.07 -2.48
C PHE A 457 18.11 25.31 -1.58
N ALA A 458 19.27 25.95 -1.44
CA ALA A 458 19.41 27.17 -0.64
C ALA A 458 18.54 28.33 -1.16
N ALA A 459 18.43 28.47 -2.49
CA ALA A 459 17.61 29.50 -3.12
C ALA A 459 16.11 29.23 -2.91
N GLU A 460 15.68 27.98 -3.11
CA GLU A 460 14.30 27.55 -2.88
C GLU A 460 13.90 27.67 -1.41
N PHE A 461 14.78 27.27 -0.48
CA PHE A 461 14.59 27.47 0.95
C PHE A 461 14.35 28.94 1.27
N LYS A 462 15.24 29.83 0.82
CA LYS A 462 15.13 31.27 1.09
C LYS A 462 13.84 31.86 0.55
N LYS A 463 13.43 31.47 -0.66
CA LYS A 463 12.19 31.90 -1.30
C LYS A 463 10.95 31.48 -0.50
N ARG A 464 10.94 30.25 0.02
CA ARG A 464 9.74 29.63 0.60
C ARG A 464 9.63 29.84 2.12
N ARG A 465 10.76 29.95 2.82
CA ARG A 465 10.85 30.11 4.28
C ARG A 465 11.12 31.56 4.70
N GLY A 466 11.61 32.40 3.79
CA GLY A 466 11.79 33.84 4.01
C GLY A 466 13.11 34.24 4.67
N TYR A 467 14.04 33.31 4.89
CA TYR A 467 15.37 33.58 5.48
C TYR A 467 16.45 32.66 4.91
N ASP A 468 17.73 33.00 5.13
CA ASP A 468 18.87 32.28 4.57
C ASP A 468 19.25 31.05 5.41
N LEU A 469 19.37 29.89 4.76
CA LEU A 469 19.81 28.63 5.40
C LEU A 469 21.33 28.56 5.57
N MET A 470 22.09 29.26 4.73
CA MET A 470 23.55 29.08 4.65
C MET A 470 24.25 29.24 6.01
N PRO A 471 23.96 30.28 6.82
CA PRO A 471 24.57 30.43 8.15
C PRO A 471 24.25 29.28 9.12
N TYR A 472 23.20 28.51 8.85
CA TYR A 472 22.71 27.42 9.68
C TYR A 472 23.04 26.02 9.13
N LEU A 473 23.86 25.92 8.09
CA LEU A 473 24.22 24.63 7.48
C LEU A 473 24.83 23.60 8.47
N PRO A 474 25.56 23.97 9.54
CA PRO A 474 26.01 23.01 10.56
C PRO A 474 24.88 22.21 11.22
N LEU A 475 23.64 22.71 11.22
CA LEU A 475 22.46 21.97 11.70
C LEU A 475 22.28 20.64 10.94
N LEU A 476 22.66 20.57 9.66
CA LEU A 476 22.54 19.35 8.84
C LEU A 476 23.54 18.26 9.24
N ALA A 477 24.54 18.59 10.07
CA ALA A 477 25.44 17.67 10.76
C ALA A 477 25.05 17.44 12.24
N GLY A 478 23.85 17.90 12.61
CA GLY A 478 23.31 17.80 13.97
C GLY A 478 23.90 18.77 14.99
N ILE A 479 24.75 19.72 14.57
CA ILE A 479 25.39 20.68 15.48
C ILE A 479 24.36 21.73 15.90
N PRO A 480 24.01 21.86 17.19
CA PRO A 480 22.96 22.79 17.63
C PRO A 480 23.42 24.25 17.53
N MET A 481 22.53 25.13 17.07
CA MET A 481 22.77 26.56 16.90
C MET A 481 21.70 27.41 17.60
N GLU A 482 22.10 28.54 18.18
CA GLU A 482 21.27 29.45 19.01
C GLU A 482 20.65 28.78 20.23
N SER A 483 19.65 27.91 20.02
CA SER A 483 18.97 27.06 21.01
C SER A 483 18.53 25.74 20.36
N ALA A 484 18.22 24.73 21.16
CA ALA A 484 17.67 23.46 20.65
C ALA A 484 16.34 23.69 19.90
N ALA A 485 15.45 24.51 20.45
CA ALA A 485 14.15 24.82 19.85
C ALA A 485 14.30 25.52 18.49
N ARG A 486 15.21 26.50 18.39
CA ARG A 486 15.47 27.20 17.12
C ARG A 486 16.10 26.27 16.08
N SER A 487 17.08 25.47 16.49
CA SER A 487 17.71 24.47 15.63
C SER A 487 16.66 23.54 14.99
N GLU A 488 15.74 23.03 15.80
CA GLU A 488 14.72 22.09 15.34
C GLU A 488 13.62 22.73 14.51
N GLN A 489 13.29 24.00 14.78
CA GLN A 489 12.40 24.77 13.92
C GLN A 489 13.01 24.94 12.52
N ILE A 490 14.29 25.31 12.41
CA ILE A 490 14.97 25.44 11.11
C ILE A 490 15.08 24.08 10.42
N LEU A 491 15.41 23.01 11.15
CA LEU A 491 15.45 21.66 10.58
C LEU A 491 14.07 21.20 10.08
N ARG A 492 12.97 21.61 10.74
CA ARG A 492 11.62 21.36 10.24
C ARG A 492 11.33 22.14 8.95
N ASP A 493 11.81 23.38 8.85
CA ASP A 493 11.72 24.17 7.62
C ASP A 493 12.51 23.52 6.47
N VAL A 494 13.66 22.90 6.75
CA VAL A 494 14.44 22.10 5.77
C VAL A 494 13.58 20.94 5.29
N ARG A 495 13.02 20.13 6.19
CA ARG A 495 12.15 18.99 5.82
C ARG A 495 10.89 19.42 5.08
N THR A 496 10.30 20.56 5.45
CA THR A 496 9.15 21.15 4.75
C THR A 496 9.52 21.53 3.32
N THR A 497 10.69 22.16 3.13
CA THR A 497 11.20 22.51 1.80
C THR A 497 11.46 21.28 0.94
N ILE A 498 12.02 20.20 1.53
CA ILE A 498 12.19 18.90 0.85
C ILE A 498 10.84 18.39 0.31
N GLY A 499 9.81 18.28 1.17
CA GLY A 499 8.51 17.78 0.75
C GLY A 499 7.84 18.64 -0.33
N GLU A 500 7.97 19.96 -0.25
CA GLU A 500 7.47 20.89 -1.27
C GLU A 500 8.18 20.71 -2.62
N LEU A 501 9.50 20.52 -2.63
CA LEU A 501 10.26 20.33 -3.87
C LEU A 501 9.96 19.00 -4.56
N VAL A 502 9.68 17.92 -3.81
CA VAL A 502 9.16 16.68 -4.40
C VAL A 502 7.91 16.96 -5.25
N THR A 503 6.98 17.77 -4.73
CA THR A 503 5.71 18.07 -5.42
C THR A 503 5.89 19.10 -6.55
N ASP A 504 6.59 20.19 -6.28
CA ASP A 504 6.73 21.33 -7.19
C ASP A 504 7.77 21.13 -8.30
N VAL A 505 8.69 20.17 -8.14
CA VAL A 505 9.66 19.79 -9.16
C VAL A 505 9.30 18.44 -9.77
N PHE A 506 9.55 17.34 -9.05
CA PHE A 506 9.46 15.98 -9.61
C PHE A 506 8.07 15.70 -10.19
N TYR A 507 7.02 15.81 -9.37
CA TYR A 507 5.65 15.53 -9.82
C TYR A 507 5.12 16.56 -10.81
N THR A 508 5.49 17.84 -10.67
CA THR A 508 5.03 18.87 -11.60
C THR A 508 5.63 18.70 -13.00
N VAL A 509 6.95 18.45 -13.09
CA VAL A 509 7.61 18.18 -14.38
C VAL A 509 7.05 16.93 -15.04
N LEU A 510 6.85 15.85 -14.27
CA LEU A 510 6.27 14.62 -14.82
C LEU A 510 4.81 14.82 -15.28
N ALA A 511 4.00 15.58 -14.54
CA ALA A 511 2.64 15.91 -14.97
C ALA A 511 2.62 16.71 -16.29
N ASP A 512 3.55 17.64 -16.46
CA ASP A 512 3.68 18.39 -17.72
C ASP A 512 4.14 17.49 -18.88
N CYS A 513 5.08 16.58 -18.62
CA CYS A 513 5.51 15.55 -19.58
C CYS A 513 4.36 14.62 -19.98
N ALA A 514 3.57 14.12 -19.02
CA ALA A 514 2.43 13.26 -19.28
C ALA A 514 1.40 13.98 -20.18
N ARG A 515 1.08 15.24 -19.87
CA ARG A 515 0.19 16.07 -20.68
C ARG A 515 0.73 16.30 -22.09
N GLN A 516 2.04 16.56 -22.23
CA GLN A 516 2.68 16.73 -23.53
C GLN A 516 2.54 15.48 -24.43
N TYR A 517 2.53 14.30 -23.81
CA TYR A 517 2.42 13.01 -24.51
C TYR A 517 1.00 12.43 -24.53
N ASP A 518 -0.02 13.22 -24.14
CA ASP A 518 -1.42 12.79 -24.09
C ASP A 518 -1.62 11.51 -23.26
N CYS A 519 -0.95 11.47 -22.10
CA CYS A 519 -1.00 10.39 -21.14
C CYS A 519 -1.67 10.86 -19.83
N ARG A 520 -2.46 9.97 -19.22
CA ARG A 520 -2.90 10.13 -17.83
C ARG A 520 -1.77 9.74 -16.89
N PHE A 521 -1.62 10.48 -15.81
CA PHE A 521 -0.57 10.26 -14.83
C PHE A 521 -1.12 9.53 -13.60
N SER A 522 -0.69 8.29 -13.36
CA SER A 522 -0.92 7.59 -12.09
C SER A 522 0.33 7.57 -11.21
N ALA A 523 0.12 7.63 -9.90
CA ALA A 523 1.23 7.53 -8.95
C ALA A 523 0.83 6.85 -7.63
N GLU A 524 1.76 6.13 -7.04
CA GLU A 524 1.66 5.58 -5.68
C GLU A 524 2.32 6.48 -4.64
N CYS A 525 2.68 5.92 -3.47
CA CYS A 525 3.13 6.66 -2.29
C CYS A 525 4.60 7.10 -2.33
N VAL A 526 4.86 8.26 -1.72
CA VAL A 526 6.20 8.81 -1.44
C VAL A 526 6.69 8.41 -0.04
N ALA A 527 5.77 8.36 0.92
CA ALA A 527 6.04 7.84 2.25
C ALA A 527 6.07 6.29 2.23
N PRO A 528 6.77 5.61 3.15
CA PRO A 528 7.54 6.14 4.28
C PRO A 528 9.07 6.13 4.04
N THR A 529 9.53 6.39 2.81
CA THR A 529 10.96 6.35 2.45
C THR A 529 11.56 7.73 2.20
N MET A 530 10.89 8.57 1.41
CA MET A 530 11.31 9.95 1.13
C MET A 530 10.60 10.94 2.06
N VAL A 531 11.34 11.90 2.61
CA VAL A 531 10.78 12.95 3.48
C VAL A 531 9.73 13.74 2.70
N SER A 532 8.50 13.74 3.21
CA SER A 532 7.33 14.25 2.47
C SER A 532 6.15 14.56 3.38
N ASP A 533 5.21 15.34 2.85
CA ASP A 533 3.80 15.23 3.19
C ASP A 533 3.21 14.19 2.23
N GLY A 534 2.95 12.98 2.73
CA GLY A 534 2.58 11.82 1.93
C GLY A 534 1.28 11.97 1.12
N LEU A 535 0.48 13.02 1.39
CA LEU A 535 -0.72 13.32 0.61
C LEU A 535 -0.45 14.29 -0.55
N MET A 536 0.57 15.15 -0.40
CA MET A 536 0.65 16.40 -1.16
C MET A 536 0.89 16.20 -2.66
N HIS A 537 1.61 15.15 -3.07
CA HIS A 537 1.90 14.90 -4.48
C HIS A 537 0.66 14.49 -5.29
N TYR A 538 -0.36 13.89 -4.64
CA TYR A 538 -1.58 13.46 -5.31
C TYR A 538 -2.36 14.61 -5.98
N GLN A 539 -2.09 15.86 -5.60
CA GLN A 539 -2.67 17.02 -6.29
C GLN A 539 -2.22 17.13 -7.77
N LYS A 540 -1.03 16.61 -8.10
CA LYS A 540 -0.38 16.75 -9.42
C LYS A 540 -0.71 15.61 -10.39
N VAL A 541 -1.34 14.54 -9.92
CA VAL A 541 -1.60 13.34 -10.72
C VAL A 541 -3.09 13.21 -11.07
N ASP A 542 -3.41 12.44 -12.10
CA ASP A 542 -4.80 12.16 -12.48
C ASP A 542 -5.40 11.00 -11.70
N LEU A 543 -4.54 10.05 -11.31
CA LEU A 543 -4.91 8.74 -10.79
C LEU A 543 -4.07 8.39 -9.55
N PRO A 544 -4.46 8.85 -8.35
CA PRO A 544 -3.89 8.36 -7.10
C PRO A 544 -4.03 6.84 -7.01
N MET A 545 -2.97 6.16 -6.59
CA MET A 545 -2.90 4.70 -6.52
C MET A 545 -2.42 4.26 -5.13
N GLY A 546 -3.18 3.38 -4.48
CA GLY A 546 -2.81 2.74 -3.22
C GLY A 546 -2.33 1.30 -3.44
N GLU A 547 -2.03 0.57 -2.35
CA GLU A 547 -1.51 -0.80 -2.42
C GLU A 547 -2.09 -1.66 -1.29
N PHE A 548 -2.50 -2.90 -1.59
CA PHE A 548 -2.95 -3.86 -0.59
C PHE A 548 -2.48 -5.29 -0.90
N TRP A 549 -2.10 -6.01 0.15
CA TRP A 549 -1.44 -7.31 0.01
C TRP A 549 -2.31 -8.48 0.44
N LEU A 550 -2.15 -9.61 -0.26
CA LEU A 550 -2.72 -10.90 0.14
C LEU A 550 -1.76 -11.59 1.10
N ASN A 551 -2.27 -12.04 2.25
CA ASN A 551 -1.58 -12.97 3.16
C ASN A 551 -0.17 -12.55 3.63
N SER A 552 0.16 -11.25 3.53
CA SER A 552 1.53 -10.73 3.68
C SER A 552 1.59 -9.59 4.71
N PRO A 553 1.22 -9.82 5.98
CA PRO A 553 1.08 -8.74 6.98
C PRO A 553 2.37 -7.91 7.20
N THR A 554 3.54 -8.48 6.92
CA THR A 554 4.81 -7.75 7.05
C THR A 554 5.09 -6.77 5.93
N HIS A 555 4.48 -6.95 4.76
CA HIS A 555 4.69 -6.15 3.56
C HIS A 555 3.45 -5.34 3.16
N ASP A 556 2.28 -5.66 3.73
CA ASP A 556 1.06 -4.89 3.53
C ASP A 556 1.24 -3.40 3.92
N LYS A 557 0.60 -2.51 3.16
CA LYS A 557 0.78 -1.06 3.24
C LYS A 557 -0.56 -0.32 3.46
N PRO A 558 -1.32 -0.60 4.54
CA PRO A 558 -2.62 0.03 4.75
C PRO A 558 -2.55 1.55 4.90
N ASN A 559 -1.42 2.13 5.32
CA ASN A 559 -1.26 3.58 5.36
C ASN A 559 -1.03 4.18 3.95
N ASP A 560 -0.39 3.44 3.04
CA ASP A 560 -0.29 3.82 1.63
C ASP A 560 -1.67 3.85 0.96
N MET A 561 -2.53 2.88 1.31
CA MET A 561 -3.93 2.87 0.86
C MET A 561 -4.69 4.13 1.32
N LEU A 562 -4.57 4.49 2.61
CA LEU A 562 -5.22 5.69 3.15
C LEU A 562 -4.60 7.00 2.61
N ASP A 563 -3.31 7.01 2.27
CA ASP A 563 -2.67 8.15 1.62
C ASP A 563 -3.27 8.42 0.25
N ALA A 564 -3.39 7.38 -0.59
CA ALA A 564 -3.97 7.49 -1.92
C ALA A 564 -5.45 7.90 -1.89
N ILE A 565 -6.24 7.28 -1.01
CA ILE A 565 -7.68 7.57 -0.88
C ILE A 565 -7.89 8.99 -0.34
N SER A 566 -7.23 9.35 0.75
CA SER A 566 -7.35 10.69 1.34
C SER A 566 -6.88 11.75 0.34
N GLY A 567 -5.73 11.53 -0.32
CA GLY A 567 -5.20 12.41 -1.35
C GLY A 567 -6.18 12.58 -2.52
N ALA A 568 -6.81 11.50 -2.99
CA ALA A 568 -7.81 11.56 -4.04
C ALA A 568 -9.05 12.36 -3.62
N HIS A 569 -9.61 12.10 -2.46
CA HIS A 569 -10.80 12.77 -1.96
C HIS A 569 -10.57 14.27 -1.77
N ILE A 570 -9.47 14.68 -1.12
CA ILE A 570 -9.21 16.10 -0.83
C ILE A 570 -8.80 16.90 -2.07
N TYR A 571 -8.25 16.25 -3.10
CA TYR A 571 -7.84 16.87 -4.36
C TYR A 571 -8.80 16.62 -5.53
N GLY A 572 -9.97 16.04 -5.25
CA GLY A 572 -11.05 15.89 -6.24
C GLY A 572 -10.74 14.91 -7.37
N LYS A 573 -10.00 13.83 -7.09
CA LYS A 573 -9.69 12.77 -8.05
C LYS A 573 -10.70 11.65 -7.89
N ASN A 574 -11.58 11.48 -8.87
CA ASN A 574 -12.69 10.54 -8.75
C ASN A 574 -12.28 9.06 -8.91
N ILE A 575 -11.25 8.79 -9.70
CA ILE A 575 -10.73 7.44 -9.93
C ILE A 575 -9.54 7.20 -9.02
N ILE A 576 -9.65 6.17 -8.19
CA ILE A 576 -8.64 5.77 -7.21
C ILE A 576 -8.20 4.36 -7.57
N GLN A 577 -6.96 4.25 -8.04
CA GLN A 577 -6.35 3.00 -8.41
C GLN A 577 -5.83 2.25 -7.17
N ALA A 578 -5.63 0.95 -7.29
CA ALA A 578 -4.90 0.19 -6.30
C ALA A 578 -4.13 -0.98 -6.90
N GLU A 579 -2.83 -1.07 -6.60
CA GLU A 579 -2.09 -2.32 -6.69
C GLU A 579 -2.70 -3.31 -5.69
N GLY A 580 -3.25 -4.40 -6.20
CA GLY A 580 -4.02 -5.35 -5.40
C GLY A 580 -3.53 -6.78 -5.50
N PHE A 581 -3.58 -7.46 -4.37
CA PHE A 581 -3.26 -8.88 -4.18
C PHE A 581 -1.78 -9.23 -4.26
N THR A 582 -0.90 -8.25 -4.11
CA THR A 582 0.54 -8.49 -3.97
C THR A 582 0.78 -9.47 -2.84
N GLU A 583 1.55 -10.53 -3.09
CA GLU A 583 1.73 -11.63 -2.14
C GLU A 583 3.20 -12.01 -2.03
N ILE A 584 3.80 -11.80 -0.87
CA ILE A 584 5.25 -11.98 -0.68
C ILE A 584 5.73 -13.41 -0.95
N ARG A 585 4.85 -14.40 -0.75
CA ARG A 585 5.10 -15.83 -1.05
C ARG A 585 3.80 -16.52 -1.47
N GLY A 586 3.51 -16.53 -2.75
CA GLY A 586 2.41 -17.33 -3.30
C GLY A 586 2.71 -18.82 -3.23
N VAL A 587 1.70 -19.62 -2.90
CA VAL A 587 1.80 -21.06 -2.67
C VAL A 587 0.88 -21.90 -3.56
N TRP A 588 0.26 -21.26 -4.57
CA TRP A 588 -0.52 -21.89 -5.64
C TRP A 588 -1.86 -22.47 -5.17
N ASP A 589 -2.39 -22.02 -4.04
CA ASP A 589 -3.72 -22.35 -3.54
C ASP A 589 -4.73 -21.22 -3.75
N GLU A 590 -4.31 -20.10 -4.33
CA GLU A 590 -5.11 -18.90 -4.43
C GLU A 590 -6.19 -19.05 -5.52
N ASP A 591 -7.43 -18.68 -5.18
CA ASP A 591 -8.57 -18.70 -6.09
C ASP A 591 -9.48 -17.47 -5.88
N PRO A 592 -10.34 -17.12 -6.84
CA PRO A 592 -11.16 -15.91 -6.77
C PRO A 592 -12.04 -15.77 -5.52
N ALA A 593 -12.55 -16.86 -4.94
CA ALA A 593 -13.39 -16.81 -3.73
C ALA A 593 -12.60 -16.27 -2.54
N MET A 594 -11.33 -16.68 -2.41
CA MET A 594 -10.40 -16.23 -1.37
C MET A 594 -10.07 -14.74 -1.49
N LEU A 595 -9.98 -14.23 -2.73
CA LEU A 595 -9.60 -12.84 -3.01
C LEU A 595 -10.73 -11.85 -2.71
N LYS A 596 -11.98 -12.29 -2.81
CA LYS A 596 -13.17 -11.45 -2.73
C LYS A 596 -13.27 -10.62 -1.43
N PRO A 597 -13.19 -11.19 -0.21
CA PRO A 597 -13.34 -10.39 1.01
C PRO A 597 -12.23 -9.33 1.14
N LEU A 598 -11.00 -9.63 0.70
CA LEU A 598 -9.88 -8.67 0.68
C LEU A 598 -10.15 -7.50 -0.27
N LEU A 599 -10.63 -7.77 -1.47
CA LEU A 599 -11.01 -6.71 -2.39
C LEU A 599 -12.15 -5.86 -1.82
N ASP A 600 -13.18 -6.49 -1.28
CA ASP A 600 -14.40 -5.82 -0.83
C ASP A 600 -14.14 -4.84 0.32
N ARG A 601 -13.26 -5.18 1.27
CA ARG A 601 -12.88 -4.21 2.32
C ARG A 601 -12.06 -3.04 1.77
N ASN A 602 -11.28 -3.22 0.70
CA ASN A 602 -10.58 -2.11 0.06
C ASN A 602 -11.52 -1.23 -0.79
N TYR A 603 -12.55 -1.81 -1.40
CA TYR A 603 -13.66 -1.02 -1.98
C TYR A 603 -14.39 -0.19 -0.92
N ALA A 604 -14.58 -0.75 0.28
CA ALA A 604 -15.16 -0.02 1.40
C ALA A 604 -14.27 1.15 1.87
N LEU A 605 -12.95 1.02 1.78
CA LEU A 605 -12.04 2.15 2.06
C LEU A 605 -12.19 3.27 1.02
N GLY A 606 -12.34 2.93 -0.27
CA GLY A 606 -12.65 3.92 -1.31
C GLY A 606 -12.04 3.66 -2.70
N ILE A 607 -11.26 2.59 -2.89
CA ILE A 607 -10.70 2.29 -4.22
C ILE A 607 -11.84 2.03 -5.21
N ASN A 608 -11.62 2.31 -6.49
CA ASN A 608 -12.62 2.01 -7.52
C ASN A 608 -12.00 1.65 -8.88
N LYS A 609 -10.70 1.32 -8.91
CA LYS A 609 -9.97 0.86 -10.10
C LYS A 609 -8.80 -0.07 -9.72
N LEU A 610 -9.09 -1.35 -9.56
CA LEU A 610 -8.14 -2.41 -9.25
C LEU A 610 -7.11 -2.63 -10.38
N PHE A 611 -5.85 -2.78 -9.98
CA PHE A 611 -4.75 -3.34 -10.74
C PHE A 611 -4.29 -4.64 -10.10
N PHE A 612 -4.44 -5.77 -10.80
CA PHE A 612 -3.91 -7.04 -10.32
C PHE A 612 -2.39 -7.01 -10.33
N HIS A 613 -1.77 -7.17 -9.15
CA HIS A 613 -0.39 -7.60 -8.98
C HIS A 613 -0.38 -9.13 -8.79
N VAL A 614 0.10 -9.95 -9.73
CA VAL A 614 0.70 -9.54 -11.01
C VAL A 614 0.47 -10.56 -12.12
N TYR A 615 0.28 -10.07 -13.34
CA TYR A 615 0.40 -10.89 -14.54
C TYR A 615 1.87 -10.98 -14.93
N THR A 616 2.51 -12.14 -14.76
CA THR A 616 3.89 -12.33 -15.26
C THR A 616 3.85 -12.89 -16.68
N HIS A 617 4.68 -12.34 -17.57
CA HIS A 617 4.84 -12.88 -18.90
C HIS A 617 5.51 -14.26 -18.86
N ASN A 618 4.83 -15.27 -19.40
CA ASN A 618 5.39 -16.59 -19.61
C ASN A 618 5.79 -16.76 -21.09
N PRO A 619 7.09 -16.80 -21.44
CA PRO A 619 7.54 -16.89 -22.83
C PRO A 619 7.40 -18.29 -23.44
N TRP A 620 7.15 -19.31 -22.62
CA TRP A 620 7.10 -20.71 -23.07
C TRP A 620 5.67 -21.23 -23.15
N MET A 621 5.26 -21.67 -24.34
CA MET A 621 3.92 -22.22 -24.56
C MET A 621 3.74 -23.65 -24.03
N ASN A 622 4.84 -24.31 -23.65
CA ASN A 622 4.89 -25.70 -23.19
C ASN A 622 5.31 -25.86 -21.72
N ARG A 623 5.35 -24.78 -20.92
CA ARG A 623 5.65 -24.80 -19.49
C ARG A 623 4.55 -24.14 -18.70
N ARG A 624 3.97 -24.84 -17.73
CA ARG A 624 2.86 -24.35 -16.89
C ARG A 624 3.09 -24.70 -15.41
N PRO A 625 2.76 -23.81 -14.45
CA PRO A 625 2.19 -22.48 -14.64
C PRO A 625 3.19 -21.42 -15.16
N GLY A 626 4.47 -21.77 -15.29
CA GLY A 626 5.44 -20.96 -16.02
C GLY A 626 6.20 -19.94 -15.16
N MET A 627 6.67 -18.87 -15.81
CA MET A 627 7.43 -17.79 -15.19
C MET A 627 6.57 -17.01 -14.18
N THR A 628 7.20 -16.55 -13.11
CA THR A 628 6.64 -15.69 -12.05
C THR A 628 7.68 -14.67 -11.60
N LEU A 629 7.28 -13.70 -10.77
CA LEU A 629 8.18 -12.84 -10.01
C LEU A 629 8.84 -13.61 -8.85
N ASP A 630 9.65 -14.63 -9.17
CA ASP A 630 10.38 -15.47 -8.21
C ASP A 630 9.51 -16.05 -7.06
N GLY A 631 8.23 -16.30 -7.32
CA GLY A 631 7.25 -16.79 -6.34
C GLY A 631 6.51 -15.71 -5.53
N ILE A 632 6.66 -14.43 -5.86
CA ILE A 632 5.79 -13.34 -5.40
C ILE A 632 4.53 -13.34 -6.27
N GLY A 633 3.37 -13.38 -5.62
CA GLY A 633 2.04 -13.40 -6.25
C GLY A 633 1.35 -12.03 -6.26
N LEU A 634 0.06 -11.97 -6.54
CA LEU A 634 -0.81 -13.07 -6.97
C LEU A 634 -0.36 -13.63 -8.33
N PHE A 635 -0.40 -14.93 -8.51
CA PHE A 635 -0.10 -15.56 -9.80
C PHE A 635 -1.28 -15.40 -10.77
N PHE A 636 -1.51 -14.19 -11.28
CA PHE A 636 -2.69 -13.86 -12.11
C PHE A 636 -2.32 -13.81 -13.61
N GLN A 637 -2.11 -14.98 -14.23
CA GLN A 637 -1.71 -15.09 -15.64
C GLN A 637 -2.40 -16.24 -16.39
N ARG A 638 -2.36 -16.24 -17.72
CA ARG A 638 -3.09 -17.18 -18.61
C ARG A 638 -2.93 -18.68 -18.28
N ASP A 639 -1.83 -19.05 -17.67
CA ASP A 639 -1.51 -20.45 -17.35
C ASP A 639 -2.02 -20.87 -15.95
N GLN A 640 -2.74 -19.99 -15.25
CA GLN A 640 -3.56 -20.39 -14.10
C GLN A 640 -4.61 -21.41 -14.51
N THR A 641 -4.91 -22.35 -13.62
CA THR A 641 -5.93 -23.37 -13.87
C THR A 641 -7.29 -22.73 -14.14
N TRP A 642 -7.67 -21.73 -13.33
CA TRP A 642 -8.99 -21.07 -13.36
C TRP A 642 -9.04 -19.79 -14.22
N TRP A 643 -8.05 -19.54 -15.09
CA TRP A 643 -7.95 -18.26 -15.82
C TRP A 643 -9.23 -17.88 -16.58
N GLU A 644 -9.79 -18.81 -17.35
CA GLU A 644 -10.98 -18.55 -18.17
C GLU A 644 -12.23 -18.33 -17.29
N GLU A 645 -12.36 -19.07 -16.19
CA GLU A 645 -13.43 -18.88 -15.19
C GLU A 645 -13.26 -17.57 -14.40
N GLY A 646 -12.02 -17.10 -14.26
CA GLY A 646 -11.65 -15.83 -13.64
C GLY A 646 -12.32 -14.62 -14.29
N LYS A 647 -12.82 -14.76 -15.53
CA LYS A 647 -13.72 -13.77 -16.15
C LYS A 647 -14.89 -13.40 -15.23
N SER A 648 -15.47 -14.35 -14.50
CA SER A 648 -16.61 -14.09 -13.61
C SER A 648 -16.25 -13.18 -12.44
N PHE A 649 -15.00 -13.27 -11.96
CA PHE A 649 -14.47 -12.36 -10.95
C PHE A 649 -14.18 -10.97 -11.54
N VAL A 650 -13.63 -10.91 -12.76
CA VAL A 650 -13.43 -9.65 -13.49
C VAL A 650 -14.76 -8.94 -13.81
N ASP A 651 -15.81 -9.69 -14.15
CA ASP A 651 -17.15 -9.15 -14.37
C ASP A 651 -17.73 -8.57 -13.07
N TYR A 652 -17.57 -9.28 -11.93
CA TYR A 652 -17.92 -8.77 -10.61
C TYR A 652 -17.21 -7.44 -10.30
N ILE A 653 -15.89 -7.42 -10.47
CA ILE A 653 -15.06 -6.22 -10.29
C ILE A 653 -15.58 -5.07 -11.16
N THR A 654 -15.83 -5.33 -12.43
CA THR A 654 -16.25 -4.29 -13.38
C THR A 654 -17.60 -3.69 -13.00
N ARG A 655 -18.56 -4.52 -12.54
CA ARG A 655 -19.85 -4.05 -12.03
C ARG A 655 -19.71 -3.23 -10.75
N CYS A 656 -18.88 -3.69 -9.80
CA CYS A 656 -18.59 -2.93 -8.59
C CYS A 656 -17.99 -1.55 -8.93
N GLN A 657 -16.95 -1.52 -9.76
CA GLN A 657 -16.27 -0.28 -10.14
C GLN A 657 -17.19 0.67 -10.93
N THR A 658 -18.13 0.15 -11.72
CA THR A 658 -19.14 0.99 -12.39
C THR A 658 -19.93 1.83 -11.39
N LEU A 659 -20.35 1.24 -10.27
CA LEU A 659 -21.08 1.95 -9.21
C LEU A 659 -20.17 2.76 -8.30
N LEU A 660 -18.98 2.24 -7.99
CA LEU A 660 -18.01 2.89 -7.10
C LEU A 660 -17.28 4.08 -7.75
N GLN A 661 -17.45 4.29 -9.06
CA GLN A 661 -16.98 5.49 -9.77
C GLN A 661 -18.07 6.55 -9.96
N TYR A 662 -19.33 6.23 -9.63
CA TYR A 662 -20.46 7.15 -9.81
C TYR A 662 -20.51 8.24 -8.73
N GLY A 663 -20.81 9.48 -9.11
CA GLY A 663 -20.96 10.59 -8.16
C GLY A 663 -19.71 10.83 -7.31
N HIS A 664 -19.89 11.19 -6.04
CA HIS A 664 -18.83 11.52 -5.10
C HIS A 664 -18.88 10.59 -3.87
N PRO A 665 -17.73 10.22 -3.28
CA PRO A 665 -17.69 9.50 -2.01
C PRO A 665 -18.20 10.38 -0.87
N VAL A 666 -18.86 9.77 0.12
CA VAL A 666 -19.41 10.47 1.29
C VAL A 666 -18.58 10.14 2.53
N ALA A 667 -18.01 11.18 3.14
CA ALA A 667 -17.32 11.11 4.42
C ALA A 667 -17.68 12.34 5.27
N ASP A 668 -18.10 12.12 6.52
CA ASP A 668 -18.54 13.20 7.40
C ASP A 668 -17.39 13.84 8.19
N ILE A 669 -16.24 13.15 8.27
CA ILE A 669 -15.13 13.49 9.16
C ILE A 669 -13.86 13.75 8.34
N ALA A 670 -13.24 14.90 8.55
CA ALA A 670 -11.86 15.17 8.13
C ALA A 670 -10.95 15.14 9.37
N VAL A 671 -9.77 14.52 9.25
CA VAL A 671 -8.80 14.40 10.35
C VAL A 671 -7.50 15.11 9.97
N PHE A 672 -7.16 16.19 10.67
CA PHE A 672 -6.00 17.00 10.34
C PHE A 672 -4.68 16.24 10.59
N THR A 673 -3.78 16.22 9.61
CA THR A 673 -2.51 15.48 9.71
C THR A 673 -1.43 16.20 10.52
N GLY A 674 -1.62 17.47 10.86
CA GLY A 674 -0.65 18.25 11.65
C GLY A 674 0.42 18.93 10.80
N GLU A 675 1.42 19.51 11.47
CA GLU A 675 2.46 20.33 10.83
C GLU A 675 3.89 19.79 11.00
N GLU A 676 4.06 18.59 11.56
CA GLU A 676 5.38 17.93 11.57
C GLU A 676 5.76 17.45 10.16
N MET A 677 7.05 17.19 9.94
CA MET A 677 7.62 16.58 8.75
C MET A 677 8.60 15.47 9.14
N PRO A 678 8.60 14.32 8.44
CA PRO A 678 7.58 13.91 7.47
C PRO A 678 6.21 13.68 8.14
N ARG A 679 5.14 13.70 7.35
CA ARG A 679 3.77 13.38 7.77
C ARG A 679 3.04 12.65 6.66
N ARG A 680 1.93 11.99 7.00
CA ARG A 680 1.06 11.25 6.07
C ARG A 680 -0.34 11.09 6.67
N SER A 681 -1.22 10.33 6.02
CA SER A 681 -2.53 9.96 6.56
C SER A 681 -2.40 9.26 7.92
N ILE A 682 -3.50 9.23 8.66
CA ILE A 682 -3.54 8.68 10.02
C ILE A 682 -4.38 7.40 10.01
N LEU A 683 -3.73 6.28 10.31
CA LEU A 683 -4.39 4.99 10.51
C LEU A 683 -5.43 5.05 11.65
N PRO A 684 -6.55 4.30 11.55
CA PRO A 684 -7.63 4.35 12.53
C PRO A 684 -7.18 3.96 13.95
N GLU A 685 -6.23 3.03 14.07
CA GLU A 685 -5.65 2.65 15.38
C GLU A 685 -5.04 3.83 16.15
N ARG A 686 -4.53 4.85 15.44
CA ARG A 686 -3.89 6.01 16.04
C ARG A 686 -4.89 7.06 16.55
N LEU A 687 -6.18 6.87 16.25
CA LEU A 687 -7.26 7.77 16.66
C LEU A 687 -8.09 7.24 17.83
N VAL A 688 -7.93 5.96 18.21
CA VAL A 688 -8.75 5.30 19.25
C VAL A 688 -8.68 6.03 20.59
N SER A 689 -7.51 6.49 21.02
CA SER A 689 -7.34 7.22 22.28
C SER A 689 -7.98 8.61 22.27
N MET A 690 -8.19 9.19 21.09
CA MET A 690 -8.73 10.53 20.89
C MET A 690 -10.24 10.51 20.65
N LEU A 691 -10.76 9.46 20.03
CA LEU A 691 -12.19 9.26 19.75
C LEU A 691 -12.73 7.98 20.41
N PRO A 692 -12.45 7.69 21.70
CA PRO A 692 -12.78 6.40 22.30
C PRO A 692 -14.28 6.08 22.29
N GLY A 693 -15.14 7.10 22.33
CA GLY A 693 -16.59 6.92 22.20
C GLY A 693 -17.01 6.45 20.81
N ILE A 694 -16.43 7.04 19.75
CA ILE A 694 -16.74 6.65 18.35
C ILE A 694 -16.34 5.20 18.06
N TYR A 695 -15.13 4.80 18.49
CA TYR A 695 -14.63 3.43 18.29
C TYR A 695 -15.30 2.40 19.23
N GLY A 696 -15.77 2.85 20.41
CA GLY A 696 -16.43 2.00 21.41
C GLY A 696 -15.45 1.30 22.36
N ALA A 697 -15.96 0.93 23.53
CA ALA A 697 -15.16 0.40 24.64
C ALA A 697 -14.42 -0.91 24.31
N GLU A 698 -15.02 -1.79 23.50
CA GLU A 698 -14.41 -3.06 23.09
C GLU A 698 -13.12 -2.82 22.28
N ARG A 699 -13.15 -1.87 21.34
CA ARG A 699 -11.96 -1.50 20.55
C ARG A 699 -10.89 -0.84 21.41
N VAL A 700 -11.28 -0.01 22.36
CA VAL A 700 -10.33 0.62 23.31
C VAL A 700 -9.59 -0.45 24.13
N GLU A 701 -10.32 -1.45 24.63
CA GLU A 701 -9.72 -2.53 25.41
C GLU A 701 -8.85 -3.46 24.55
N SER A 702 -9.29 -3.81 23.33
CA SER A 702 -8.49 -4.62 22.41
C SER A 702 -7.16 -3.94 22.06
N GLU A 703 -7.17 -2.63 21.82
CA GLU A 703 -5.95 -1.86 21.56
C GLU A 703 -5.04 -1.76 22.79
N ARG A 704 -5.61 -1.62 23.99
CA ARG A 704 -4.84 -1.66 25.24
C ARG A 704 -4.06 -2.97 25.37
N ILE A 705 -4.72 -4.10 25.10
CA ILE A 705 -4.11 -5.44 25.15
C ILE A 705 -3.04 -5.60 24.06
N ARG A 706 -3.38 -5.24 22.81
CA ARG A 706 -2.49 -5.37 21.66
C ARG A 706 -1.20 -4.55 21.84
N LEU A 707 -1.32 -3.29 22.27
CA LEU A 707 -0.19 -2.38 22.46
C LEU A 707 0.63 -2.68 23.72
N ALA A 708 0.03 -3.29 24.76
CA ALA A 708 0.79 -3.80 25.89
C ALA A 708 1.80 -4.89 25.46
N ASN A 709 1.44 -5.66 24.42
CA ASN A 709 2.30 -6.61 23.73
C ASN A 709 3.07 -7.55 24.69
N GLU A 710 2.37 -8.06 25.69
CA GLU A 710 2.94 -8.91 26.73
C GLU A 710 3.52 -10.19 26.13
N GLY A 711 4.75 -10.53 26.52
CA GLY A 711 5.48 -11.69 25.97
C GLY A 711 6.01 -11.53 24.54
N GLN A 712 5.70 -10.44 23.84
CA GLN A 712 6.14 -10.14 22.46
C GLN A 712 5.92 -11.34 21.51
N PRO A 713 4.68 -11.86 21.40
CA PRO A 713 4.39 -13.05 20.63
C PRO A 713 4.76 -12.89 19.16
N THR A 714 5.12 -14.00 18.51
CA THR A 714 5.43 -14.05 17.08
C THR A 714 4.46 -14.96 16.34
N ARG A 715 4.10 -14.61 15.10
CA ARG A 715 3.29 -15.40 14.16
C ARG A 715 4.12 -15.77 12.93
N VAL A 716 3.76 -16.84 12.24
CA VAL A 716 4.30 -17.19 10.92
C VAL A 716 3.17 -17.05 9.89
N ARG A 717 3.25 -16.04 9.04
CA ARG A 717 2.31 -15.79 7.93
C ARG A 717 3.00 -14.87 6.90
N PRO A 718 3.17 -15.29 5.63
CA PRO A 718 2.94 -16.64 5.09
C PRO A 718 4.06 -17.61 5.55
N VAL A 719 4.11 -18.80 4.95
CA VAL A 719 5.10 -19.84 5.28
C VAL A 719 6.53 -19.29 5.31
N GLY A 720 7.22 -19.50 6.43
CA GLY A 720 8.61 -19.10 6.63
C GLY A 720 8.84 -17.58 6.82
N VAL A 721 7.81 -16.79 7.11
CA VAL A 721 7.91 -15.37 7.48
C VAL A 721 7.48 -15.16 8.92
N THR A 722 8.44 -15.16 9.86
CA THR A 722 8.17 -14.93 11.29
C THR A 722 8.19 -13.43 11.63
N HIS A 723 7.13 -12.94 12.27
CA HIS A 723 6.95 -11.53 12.63
C HIS A 723 6.16 -11.36 13.93
N SER A 724 6.04 -10.12 14.42
CA SER A 724 5.25 -9.75 15.60
C SER A 724 3.77 -10.11 15.40
N ALA A 725 3.20 -10.91 16.30
CA ALA A 725 1.82 -11.37 16.16
C ALA A 725 0.76 -10.29 16.44
N ASN A 726 1.15 -9.22 17.15
CA ASN A 726 0.27 -8.12 17.57
C ASN A 726 0.38 -6.88 16.66
N MET A 727 0.99 -7.03 15.48
CA MET A 727 0.84 -6.03 14.42
C MET A 727 -0.65 -5.80 14.17
N ALA A 728 -1.05 -4.57 13.87
CA ALA A 728 -2.43 -4.35 13.45
C ALA A 728 -2.65 -5.04 12.10
N ASP A 729 -3.74 -5.81 12.03
CA ASP A 729 -4.17 -6.50 10.82
C ASP A 729 -5.34 -5.70 10.22
N PRO A 730 -5.23 -5.13 9.01
CA PRO A 730 -6.30 -4.34 8.39
C PRO A 730 -7.65 -5.09 8.28
N GLU A 731 -7.62 -6.42 8.28
CA GLU A 731 -8.81 -7.27 8.33
C GLU A 731 -9.64 -7.01 9.62
N ASP A 732 -8.99 -6.67 10.74
CA ASP A 732 -9.63 -6.38 12.02
C ASP A 732 -10.14 -4.92 12.15
N TRP A 733 -9.98 -4.09 11.10
CA TRP A 733 -10.31 -2.65 11.12
C TRP A 733 -11.45 -2.28 10.16
N VAL A 734 -12.33 -3.23 9.85
CA VAL A 734 -13.53 -3.00 9.04
C VAL A 734 -14.56 -2.15 9.79
N ASN A 735 -15.07 -1.09 9.14
CA ASN A 735 -16.04 -0.14 9.71
C ASN A 735 -15.64 0.35 11.13
N PRO A 736 -14.44 0.91 11.31
CA PRO A 736 -13.87 1.08 12.64
C PRO A 736 -14.52 2.23 13.43
N MET A 737 -15.17 3.18 12.75
CA MET A 737 -15.94 4.28 13.35
C MET A 737 -17.46 3.99 13.42
N ARG A 738 -17.85 2.71 13.28
CA ARG A 738 -19.22 2.21 13.53
C ARG A 738 -20.31 2.98 12.77
N GLY A 739 -20.10 3.30 11.50
CA GLY A 739 -21.09 4.00 10.66
C GLY A 739 -20.72 5.42 10.23
N TYR A 740 -19.49 5.86 10.46
CA TYR A 740 -18.89 7.03 9.80
C TYR A 740 -17.69 6.63 8.93
N ALA A 741 -17.42 7.42 7.91
CA ALA A 741 -16.18 7.41 7.13
C ALA A 741 -15.38 8.70 7.40
N TYR A 742 -14.07 8.62 7.25
CA TYR A 742 -13.18 9.77 7.41
C TYR A 742 -12.07 9.82 6.36
N ASP A 743 -11.60 11.02 6.09
CA ASP A 743 -10.37 11.26 5.31
C ASP A 743 -9.31 11.93 6.18
N SER A 744 -8.05 11.61 5.91
CA SER A 744 -6.95 12.43 6.41
C SER A 744 -6.84 13.73 5.60
N PHE A 745 -6.49 14.83 6.26
CA PHE A 745 -6.59 16.17 5.70
C PHE A 745 -5.36 17.01 6.02
N ASN A 746 -4.61 17.46 5.01
CA ASN A 746 -3.34 18.16 5.21
C ASN A 746 -3.49 19.69 5.24
N LYS A 747 -2.38 20.36 5.59
CA LYS A 747 -2.30 21.84 5.65
C LYS A 747 -2.57 22.51 4.30
N ASP A 748 -2.11 21.92 3.20
CA ASP A 748 -2.36 22.47 1.86
C ASP A 748 -3.85 22.52 1.55
N ALA A 749 -4.57 21.41 1.72
CA ALA A 749 -6.01 21.38 1.48
C ALA A 749 -6.79 22.33 2.43
N LEU A 750 -6.38 22.41 3.71
CA LEU A 750 -6.95 23.36 4.68
C LEU A 750 -6.85 24.80 4.20
N LEU A 751 -5.64 25.23 3.80
CA LEU A 751 -5.38 26.64 3.50
C LEU A 751 -5.80 27.05 2.09
N ARG A 752 -5.61 26.17 1.11
CA ARG A 752 -5.78 26.51 -0.31
C ARG A 752 -7.17 26.15 -0.84
N LEU A 753 -7.79 25.09 -0.35
CA LEU A 753 -8.98 24.49 -0.97
C LEU A 753 -10.24 24.63 -0.12
N ALA A 754 -10.13 24.54 1.21
CA ALA A 754 -11.28 24.49 2.10
C ALA A 754 -12.13 25.76 2.08
N LYS A 755 -13.45 25.56 1.93
CA LYS A 755 -14.48 26.60 2.07
C LYS A 755 -15.56 26.13 3.03
N ALA A 756 -16.24 27.07 3.68
CA ALA A 756 -17.41 26.77 4.47
C ALA A 756 -18.68 26.98 3.63
N GLU A 757 -19.50 25.94 3.50
CA GLU A 757 -20.79 25.99 2.83
C GLU A 757 -21.82 25.20 3.65
N ASN A 758 -22.94 25.85 4.02
CA ASN A 758 -24.02 25.25 4.81
C ASN A 758 -23.54 24.55 6.10
N GLY A 759 -22.55 25.15 6.78
CA GLY A 759 -21.95 24.60 8.00
C GLY A 759 -21.10 23.35 7.78
N ARG A 760 -20.66 23.06 6.56
CA ARG A 760 -19.73 21.99 6.21
C ARG A 760 -18.45 22.58 5.61
N MET A 761 -17.33 21.88 5.79
CA MET A 761 -16.08 22.14 5.10
C MET A 761 -16.13 21.43 3.75
N VAL A 762 -16.16 22.18 2.65
CA VAL A 762 -16.21 21.64 1.29
C VAL A 762 -14.91 21.87 0.53
N LEU A 763 -14.61 20.95 -0.38
CA LEU A 763 -13.45 21.03 -1.29
C LEU A 763 -13.92 20.88 -2.74
N PRO A 764 -13.13 21.38 -3.71
CA PRO A 764 -13.36 21.06 -5.12
C PRO A 764 -13.38 19.55 -5.35
N GLY A 765 -14.31 19.06 -6.18
CA GLY A 765 -14.43 17.63 -6.51
C GLY A 765 -15.42 16.84 -5.64
N GLY A 766 -16.15 17.50 -4.72
CA GLY A 766 -17.35 16.95 -4.08
C GLY A 766 -17.19 16.56 -2.61
N ALA A 767 -15.97 16.56 -2.07
CA ALA A 767 -15.76 16.28 -0.64
C ALA A 767 -16.42 17.34 0.24
N SER A 768 -17.13 16.88 1.29
CA SER A 768 -17.90 17.73 2.19
C SER A 768 -17.97 17.13 3.58
N TYR A 769 -17.30 17.75 4.55
CA TYR A 769 -17.14 17.25 5.91
C TYR A 769 -17.89 18.12 6.91
N LYS A 770 -18.53 17.51 7.92
CA LYS A 770 -19.19 18.23 9.01
C LYS A 770 -18.31 18.33 10.26
N VAL A 771 -17.40 17.38 10.45
CA VAL A 771 -16.48 17.30 11.58
C VAL A 771 -15.05 17.48 11.09
N LEU A 772 -14.29 18.37 11.73
CA LEU A 772 -12.83 18.49 11.57
C LEU A 772 -12.17 18.10 12.91
N VAL A 773 -11.54 16.93 12.94
CA VAL A 773 -10.77 16.47 14.10
C VAL A 773 -9.38 17.07 14.03
N LEU A 774 -8.91 17.63 15.15
CA LEU A 774 -7.54 18.10 15.35
C LEU A 774 -6.84 17.16 16.35
N PRO A 775 -6.16 16.10 15.87
CA PRO A 775 -5.52 15.10 16.73
C PRO A 775 -4.53 15.72 17.72
N THR A 776 -4.46 15.14 18.93
CA THR A 776 -3.44 15.49 19.93
C THR A 776 -2.10 14.79 19.64
N ALA A 777 -1.16 14.86 20.58
CA ALA A 777 0.12 14.13 20.52
C ALA A 777 -0.09 12.65 20.15
N ARG A 778 0.70 12.18 19.18
CA ARG A 778 0.65 10.81 18.61
C ARG A 778 2.03 10.40 18.09
N PRO A 779 2.31 9.12 17.81
CA PRO A 779 3.66 8.67 17.46
C PRO A 779 4.33 9.45 16.30
N MET A 780 3.56 9.83 15.28
CA MET A 780 4.02 10.58 14.10
C MET A 780 3.90 12.11 14.22
N ASN A 781 3.41 12.63 15.35
CA ASN A 781 3.46 14.05 15.72
C ASN A 781 3.56 14.14 17.26
N PRO A 782 4.69 13.69 17.85
CA PRO A 782 4.77 13.46 19.28
C PRO A 782 4.81 14.75 20.09
N ASP A 783 5.34 15.83 19.52
CA ASP A 783 5.44 17.14 20.18
C ASP A 783 4.14 17.96 20.09
N ASN A 784 3.14 17.47 19.34
CA ASN A 784 1.84 18.13 19.12
C ASN A 784 2.00 19.62 18.78
N LEU A 785 2.71 19.89 17.69
CA LEU A 785 3.04 21.26 17.30
C LEU A 785 1.79 22.15 17.24
N PRO A 786 1.88 23.39 17.76
CA PRO A 786 0.77 24.33 17.62
C PRO A 786 0.51 24.58 16.13
N LEU A 787 -0.75 24.84 15.80
CA LEU A 787 -1.11 25.29 14.47
C LEU A 787 -0.39 26.60 14.17
N SER A 788 0.12 26.71 12.94
CA SER A 788 0.59 27.96 12.38
C SER A 788 -0.51 29.03 12.43
N PRO A 789 -0.17 30.33 12.50
CA PRO A 789 -1.17 31.39 12.56
C PRO A 789 -2.23 31.32 11.46
N GLU A 790 -1.83 30.93 10.25
CA GLU A 790 -2.72 30.80 9.09
C GLU A 790 -3.67 29.60 9.25
N ALA A 791 -3.16 28.46 9.70
CA ALA A 791 -3.96 27.25 9.94
C ALA A 791 -4.95 27.48 11.09
N GLN A 792 -4.51 28.10 12.18
CA GLN A 792 -5.37 28.46 13.31
C GLN A 792 -6.49 29.43 12.87
N ALA A 793 -6.16 30.46 12.10
CA ALA A 793 -7.17 31.40 11.58
C ALA A 793 -8.21 30.69 10.71
N LYS A 794 -7.77 29.78 9.83
CA LYS A 794 -8.66 29.01 8.97
C LYS A 794 -9.56 28.05 9.74
N VAL A 795 -9.01 27.40 10.76
CA VAL A 795 -9.77 26.53 11.67
C VAL A 795 -10.88 27.29 12.39
N GLU A 796 -10.58 28.49 12.90
CA GLU A 796 -11.59 29.33 13.57
C GLU A 796 -12.63 29.91 12.60
N GLU A 797 -12.24 30.24 11.35
CA GLU A 797 -13.18 30.59 10.29
C GLU A 797 -14.19 29.45 10.04
N LEU A 798 -13.71 28.21 9.88
CA LEU A 798 -14.56 27.04 9.67
C LEU A 798 -15.47 26.76 10.87
N ARG A 799 -14.93 26.88 12.09
CA ARG A 799 -15.70 26.74 13.34
C ARG A 799 -16.83 27.76 13.39
N ALA A 800 -16.55 29.04 13.15
CA ALA A 800 -17.53 30.12 13.17
C ALA A 800 -18.62 29.92 12.11
N ALA A 801 -18.29 29.28 10.98
CA ALA A 801 -19.23 28.95 9.93
C ALA A 801 -20.06 27.68 10.19
N GLY A 802 -19.82 26.97 11.30
CA GLY A 802 -20.65 25.83 11.75
C GLY A 802 -20.04 24.44 11.52
N VAL A 803 -18.76 24.35 11.16
CA VAL A 803 -18.00 23.07 11.15
C VAL A 803 -17.72 22.66 12.60
N ILE A 804 -17.95 21.40 12.92
CA ILE A 804 -17.76 20.86 14.27
C ILE A 804 -16.28 20.55 14.48
N ILE A 805 -15.71 21.07 15.56
CA ILE A 805 -14.36 20.71 16.00
C ILE A 805 -14.49 20.14 17.42
N PRO A 806 -14.53 18.81 17.58
CA PRO A 806 -14.86 18.17 18.84
C PRO A 806 -13.74 18.36 19.85
N GLN A 807 -14.11 18.42 21.14
CA GLN A 807 -13.14 18.35 22.21
C GLN A 807 -12.63 16.91 22.35
N LEU A 808 -11.31 16.75 22.46
CA LEU A 808 -10.66 15.44 22.62
C LEU A 808 -10.22 15.22 24.07
N PRO A 809 -10.32 13.99 24.62
CA PRO A 809 -10.91 12.81 23.97
C PRO A 809 -12.44 12.90 23.88
N TYR A 810 -13.00 12.55 22.71
CA TYR A 810 -14.44 12.51 22.49
C TYR A 810 -15.03 11.18 22.97
N ARG A 811 -16.00 11.24 23.90
CA ARG A 811 -16.47 10.07 24.67
C ARG A 811 -17.89 9.62 24.36
N GLU A 812 -18.67 10.39 23.62
CA GLU A 812 -20.01 9.97 23.18
C GLU A 812 -19.90 8.93 22.05
N ASP A 813 -20.91 8.07 21.94
CA ASP A 813 -20.93 6.95 20.99
C ASP A 813 -20.92 7.39 19.51
N ASP A 814 -21.46 8.56 19.24
CA ASP A 814 -21.59 9.16 17.91
C ASP A 814 -21.66 10.70 18.01
N PHE A 815 -21.92 11.39 16.89
CA PHE A 815 -22.04 12.84 16.80
C PHE A 815 -23.51 13.33 16.73
N SER A 816 -24.49 12.51 17.14
CA SER A 816 -25.92 12.84 17.11
C SER A 816 -26.26 14.08 17.95
N SER A 817 -25.53 14.32 19.04
CA SER A 817 -25.65 15.53 19.87
C SER A 817 -25.33 16.83 19.12
N PHE A 818 -24.60 16.74 18.00
CA PHE A 818 -24.35 17.84 17.07
C PHE A 818 -25.21 17.79 15.80
N GLY A 819 -26.20 16.89 15.75
CA GLY A 819 -27.07 16.68 14.58
C GLY A 819 -26.39 15.93 13.43
N VAL A 820 -25.33 15.17 13.70
CA VAL A 820 -24.65 14.32 12.71
C VAL A 820 -24.88 12.87 13.11
N GLU A 821 -25.91 12.26 12.52
CA GLU A 821 -26.21 10.84 12.71
C GLU A 821 -25.25 9.95 11.92
N ARG A 822 -25.06 8.71 12.37
CA ARG A 822 -24.31 7.69 11.60
C ARG A 822 -24.92 7.53 10.21
N ASP A 823 -24.06 7.41 9.21
CA ASP A 823 -24.49 7.24 7.82
C ASP A 823 -25.17 5.88 7.64
N VAL A 824 -24.56 4.83 8.20
CA VAL A 824 -25.15 3.48 8.23
C VAL A 824 -25.01 2.85 9.61
N LEU A 825 -26.00 2.05 10.02
CA LEU A 825 -25.91 1.16 11.17
C LEU A 825 -25.81 -0.28 10.67
N LEU A 826 -24.67 -0.91 10.96
CA LEU A 826 -24.33 -2.28 10.56
C LEU A 826 -23.76 -3.03 11.76
N PRO A 827 -23.89 -4.37 11.81
CA PRO A 827 -23.14 -5.16 12.77
C PRO A 827 -21.64 -5.14 12.45
N ALA A 828 -20.80 -5.62 13.39
CA ALA A 828 -19.37 -5.80 13.17
C ALA A 828 -19.08 -6.71 11.97
N ASP A 829 -17.87 -6.61 11.40
CA ASP A 829 -17.39 -7.41 10.27
C ASP A 829 -18.27 -7.28 9.00
N VAL A 830 -18.88 -6.10 8.82
CA VAL A 830 -19.55 -5.70 7.58
C VAL A 830 -18.87 -4.43 7.06
N ALA A 831 -18.21 -4.56 5.92
CA ALA A 831 -17.56 -3.44 5.25
C ALA A 831 -18.59 -2.63 4.47
N TYR A 832 -18.43 -1.31 4.41
CA TYR A 832 -19.30 -0.44 3.61
C TYR A 832 -18.61 0.80 3.08
N THR A 833 -19.16 1.37 2.01
CA THR A 833 -18.90 2.75 1.58
C THR A 833 -20.18 3.35 1.00
N HIS A 834 -20.27 4.68 0.99
CA HIS A 834 -21.41 5.44 0.45
C HIS A 834 -20.94 6.40 -0.64
N ARG A 835 -21.64 6.40 -1.77
CA ARG A 835 -21.50 7.37 -2.85
C ARG A 835 -22.82 8.08 -3.13
N SER A 836 -22.73 9.38 -3.41
CA SER A 836 -23.87 10.24 -3.69
C SER A 836 -23.70 10.92 -5.04
N GLY A 837 -24.76 10.97 -5.85
CA GLY A 837 -24.76 11.63 -7.14
C GLY A 837 -26.12 12.24 -7.50
N GLU A 838 -26.26 12.67 -8.76
CA GLU A 838 -27.46 13.38 -9.23
C GLU A 838 -28.72 12.50 -9.21
N GLU A 839 -28.60 11.19 -9.44
CA GLU A 839 -29.71 10.25 -9.59
C GLU A 839 -29.80 9.23 -8.44
N TYR A 840 -28.67 8.93 -7.77
CA TYR A 840 -28.58 7.81 -6.84
C TYR A 840 -27.81 8.15 -5.56
N GLU A 841 -28.25 7.53 -4.46
CA GLU A 841 -27.36 7.19 -3.32
C GLU A 841 -27.05 5.71 -3.42
N ILE A 842 -25.78 5.36 -3.24
CA ILE A 842 -25.29 4.00 -3.44
C ILE A 842 -24.48 3.60 -2.21
N TYR A 843 -24.96 2.58 -1.50
CA TYR A 843 -24.23 1.95 -0.42
C TYR A 843 -23.70 0.60 -0.88
N PHE A 844 -22.38 0.40 -0.84
CA PHE A 844 -21.80 -0.93 -0.95
C PHE A 844 -21.79 -1.57 0.44
N VAL A 845 -22.24 -2.82 0.57
CA VAL A 845 -22.28 -3.56 1.84
C VAL A 845 -21.71 -4.95 1.61
N ALA A 846 -20.67 -5.32 2.35
CA ALA A 846 -19.97 -6.60 2.18
C ALA A 846 -19.75 -7.33 3.51
N ASN A 847 -20.21 -8.57 3.56
CA ASN A 847 -19.94 -9.49 4.66
C ASN A 847 -18.45 -9.91 4.62
N GLN A 848 -17.75 -9.77 5.74
CA GLN A 848 -16.32 -10.13 5.86
C GLN A 848 -16.10 -11.47 6.57
N VAL A 849 -17.15 -12.23 6.90
CA VAL A 849 -17.02 -13.55 7.52
C VAL A 849 -17.45 -14.68 6.58
N ASP A 850 -16.85 -15.85 6.79
CA ASP A 850 -17.09 -17.07 6.02
C ASP A 850 -18.37 -17.82 6.48
N SER A 851 -19.47 -17.09 6.64
CA SER A 851 -20.78 -17.65 6.98
C SER A 851 -21.93 -16.77 6.49
N LEU A 852 -23.12 -17.37 6.28
CA LEU A 852 -24.35 -16.64 5.99
C LEU A 852 -24.72 -15.72 7.17
N ARG A 853 -25.05 -14.46 6.87
CA ARG A 853 -25.53 -13.51 7.87
C ARG A 853 -26.83 -12.85 7.43
N THR A 854 -27.77 -12.77 8.35
CA THR A 854 -29.02 -12.03 8.19
C THR A 854 -29.09 -10.93 9.24
N PHE A 855 -29.28 -9.69 8.82
CA PHE A 855 -29.31 -8.52 9.71
C PHE A 855 -30.11 -7.37 9.08
N ASN A 856 -30.56 -6.42 9.90
CA ASN A 856 -31.17 -5.17 9.42
C ASN A 856 -30.08 -4.10 9.30
N ALA A 857 -29.91 -3.56 8.09
CA ALA A 857 -29.05 -2.41 7.82
C ALA A 857 -29.90 -1.14 7.81
N SER A 858 -29.50 -0.11 8.56
CA SER A 858 -30.23 1.17 8.64
C SER A 858 -29.42 2.28 7.99
N PHE A 859 -29.95 2.89 6.93
CA PHE A 859 -29.29 3.93 6.12
C PHE A 859 -29.85 5.31 6.43
N ARG A 860 -29.00 6.35 6.42
CA ARG A 860 -29.38 7.75 6.65
C ARG A 860 -30.08 8.37 5.43
N ILE A 861 -31.08 7.67 4.92
CA ILE A 861 -31.91 8.02 3.75
C ILE A 861 -33.39 7.96 4.15
N ALA A 862 -34.21 8.87 3.64
CA ALA A 862 -35.66 8.90 3.86
C ALA A 862 -36.42 9.23 2.58
N GLY A 863 -37.67 8.77 2.48
CA GLY A 863 -38.57 9.05 1.36
C GLY A 863 -38.13 8.41 0.04
N ARG A 864 -37.36 7.32 0.08
CA ARG A 864 -36.83 6.64 -1.12
C ARG A 864 -36.93 5.12 -0.99
N THR A 865 -37.37 4.49 -2.07
CA THR A 865 -37.46 3.02 -2.15
C THR A 865 -36.09 2.42 -2.44
N PRO A 866 -35.57 1.52 -1.58
CA PRO A 866 -34.31 0.84 -1.83
C PRO A 866 -34.41 -0.21 -2.95
N GLU A 867 -33.30 -0.40 -3.66
CA GLU A 867 -33.05 -1.47 -4.61
C GLU A 867 -31.79 -2.25 -4.21
N LEU A 868 -31.75 -3.56 -4.45
CA LEU A 868 -30.61 -4.43 -4.25
C LEU A 868 -29.99 -4.81 -5.60
N TRP A 869 -28.76 -4.36 -5.83
CA TRP A 869 -28.01 -4.62 -7.04
C TRP A 869 -26.89 -5.63 -6.73
N ASN A 870 -26.99 -6.83 -7.31
CA ASN A 870 -26.04 -7.92 -7.08
C ASN A 870 -24.95 -7.91 -8.16
N ALA A 871 -23.72 -7.57 -7.79
CA ALA A 871 -22.61 -7.46 -8.73
C ALA A 871 -22.08 -8.81 -9.25
N VAL A 872 -22.37 -9.93 -8.57
CA VAL A 872 -21.98 -11.27 -9.05
C VAL A 872 -22.84 -11.66 -10.25
N THR A 873 -24.16 -11.49 -10.13
CA THR A 873 -25.14 -11.92 -11.14
C THR A 873 -25.56 -10.82 -12.11
N GLY A 874 -25.37 -9.55 -11.76
CA GLY A 874 -25.90 -8.40 -12.49
C GLY A 874 -27.41 -8.18 -12.29
N THR A 875 -28.05 -8.83 -11.31
CA THR A 875 -29.49 -8.69 -11.07
C THR A 875 -29.82 -7.47 -10.22
N ILE A 876 -30.97 -6.84 -10.49
CA ILE A 876 -31.54 -5.73 -9.72
C ILE A 876 -32.90 -6.18 -9.20
N THR A 877 -33.10 -6.08 -7.88
CA THR A 877 -34.34 -6.50 -7.19
C THR A 877 -34.75 -5.48 -6.14
N ARG A 878 -36.02 -5.47 -5.74
CA ARG A 878 -36.47 -4.71 -4.56
C ARG A 878 -36.33 -5.60 -3.31
N PRO A 879 -35.78 -5.13 -2.19
CA PRO A 879 -35.63 -5.96 -0.99
C PRO A 879 -36.99 -6.49 -0.52
N ALA A 880 -37.02 -7.76 -0.11
CA ALA A 880 -38.26 -8.41 0.33
C ALA A 880 -38.85 -7.77 1.60
N GLN A 881 -37.99 -7.28 2.50
CA GLN A 881 -38.40 -6.61 3.73
C GLN A 881 -37.58 -5.33 3.94
N TRP A 882 -38.28 -4.19 3.99
CA TRP A 882 -37.71 -2.90 4.34
C TRP A 882 -38.81 -2.01 4.94
N LYS A 883 -38.41 -0.97 5.68
CA LYS A 883 -39.32 0.03 6.24
C LYS A 883 -38.60 1.38 6.39
N GLU A 884 -39.37 2.46 6.43
CA GLU A 884 -38.86 3.75 6.91
C GLU A 884 -39.22 3.92 8.40
N ALA A 885 -38.25 4.33 9.20
CA ALA A 885 -38.41 4.62 10.61
C ALA A 885 -37.45 5.73 11.02
N ASP A 886 -37.91 6.71 11.80
CA ASP A 886 -37.09 7.77 12.39
C ASP A 886 -36.21 8.54 11.39
N GLY A 887 -36.72 8.79 10.17
CA GLY A 887 -35.98 9.49 9.11
C GLY A 887 -34.87 8.67 8.47
N ARG A 888 -34.90 7.34 8.64
CA ARG A 888 -33.97 6.36 8.06
C ARG A 888 -34.73 5.29 7.29
N THR A 889 -34.02 4.59 6.42
CA THR A 889 -34.54 3.40 5.74
C THR A 889 -33.82 2.16 6.27
N GLU A 890 -34.58 1.22 6.85
CA GLU A 890 -34.09 -0.08 7.30
C GLU A 890 -34.35 -1.15 6.24
N VAL A 891 -33.34 -1.91 5.87
CA VAL A 891 -33.41 -3.01 4.90
C VAL A 891 -32.92 -4.30 5.55
N ALA A 892 -33.72 -5.36 5.48
CA ALA A 892 -33.29 -6.69 5.91
C ALA A 892 -32.40 -7.30 4.83
N LEU A 893 -31.13 -7.56 5.15
CA LEU A 893 -30.15 -8.15 4.24
C LEU A 893 -29.81 -9.58 4.67
N SER A 894 -29.67 -10.46 3.69
CA SER A 894 -29.15 -11.82 3.87
C SER A 894 -27.96 -12.02 2.95
N LEU A 895 -26.75 -11.95 3.51
CA LEU A 895 -25.51 -12.04 2.74
C LEU A 895 -24.85 -13.40 2.96
N PRO A 896 -24.51 -14.15 1.90
CA PRO A 896 -23.77 -15.41 2.01
C PRO A 896 -22.37 -15.16 2.61
N ALA A 897 -21.63 -16.25 2.86
CA ALA A 897 -20.23 -16.18 3.22
C ALA A 897 -19.46 -15.27 2.24
N ASN A 898 -18.76 -14.26 2.76
CA ASN A 898 -18.02 -13.27 1.96
C ASN A 898 -18.88 -12.54 0.88
N GLY A 899 -20.20 -12.53 1.03
CA GLY A 899 -21.14 -11.94 0.07
C GLY A 899 -21.18 -10.42 0.14
N SER A 900 -21.49 -9.77 -0.99
CA SER A 900 -21.65 -8.31 -1.05
C SER A 900 -22.85 -7.92 -1.91
N VAL A 901 -23.42 -6.74 -1.64
CA VAL A 901 -24.55 -6.17 -2.36
C VAL A 901 -24.42 -4.66 -2.40
N PHE A 902 -24.99 -4.02 -3.42
CA PHE A 902 -25.24 -2.58 -3.42
C PHE A 902 -26.69 -2.31 -3.04
N VAL A 903 -26.89 -1.49 -2.00
CA VAL A 903 -28.19 -0.93 -1.64
C VAL A 903 -28.28 0.45 -2.27
N VAL A 904 -29.12 0.56 -3.30
CA VAL A 904 -29.24 1.75 -4.15
C VAL A 904 -30.56 2.46 -3.85
N PHE A 905 -30.51 3.79 -3.71
CA PHE A 905 -31.69 4.63 -3.52
C PHE A 905 -31.84 5.62 -4.68
N PRO A 906 -32.62 5.26 -5.73
CA PRO A 906 -32.95 6.17 -6.81
C PRO A 906 -33.70 7.40 -6.30
N LYS A 907 -33.43 8.57 -6.89
CA LYS A 907 -34.22 9.79 -6.62
C LYS A 907 -35.61 9.75 -7.28
N GLU A 908 -35.73 9.05 -8.40
CA GLU A 908 -37.01 8.76 -9.05
C GLU A 908 -37.30 7.25 -8.97
N SER A 909 -38.52 6.87 -8.61
CA SER A 909 -38.88 5.46 -8.43
C SER A 909 -38.84 4.69 -9.74
N SER A 910 -38.22 3.51 -9.73
CA SER A 910 -38.24 2.59 -10.86
C SER A 910 -39.05 1.32 -10.53
N GLU A 911 -39.71 0.73 -11.54
CA GLU A 911 -40.38 -0.56 -11.39
C GLU A 911 -39.35 -1.69 -11.40
N VAL A 912 -39.08 -2.26 -10.22
CA VAL A 912 -38.16 -3.38 -10.02
C VAL A 912 -38.92 -4.54 -9.37
N SER A 913 -38.70 -5.75 -9.88
CA SER A 913 -39.27 -6.98 -9.32
C SER A 913 -38.84 -7.20 -7.86
N PRO A 914 -39.72 -7.74 -6.99
CA PRO A 914 -39.35 -8.09 -5.64
C PRO A 914 -38.29 -9.20 -5.62
N GLU A 915 -37.43 -9.17 -4.62
CA GLU A 915 -36.49 -10.24 -4.32
C GLU A 915 -37.25 -11.51 -3.93
N ARG A 916 -36.88 -12.64 -4.55
CA ARG A 916 -37.51 -13.94 -4.31
C ARG A 916 -36.79 -14.67 -3.17
N THR A 917 -37.36 -14.62 -1.97
CA THR A 917 -36.78 -15.25 -0.78
C THR A 917 -37.30 -16.65 -0.49
N GLU A 918 -38.51 -17.00 -0.96
CA GLU A 918 -39.06 -18.34 -0.76
C GLU A 918 -38.41 -19.37 -1.70
N ARG A 919 -37.95 -20.48 -1.12
CA ARG A 919 -37.27 -21.56 -1.84
C ARG A 919 -37.86 -22.91 -1.45
N GLU A 920 -38.33 -23.66 -2.44
CA GLU A 920 -38.83 -25.03 -2.27
C GLU A 920 -37.87 -26.04 -2.89
N PRO A 921 -37.44 -27.09 -2.18
CA PRO A 921 -36.58 -28.11 -2.76
C PRO A 921 -37.33 -28.89 -3.85
N VAL A 922 -36.63 -29.15 -4.95
CA VAL A 922 -37.12 -29.95 -6.06
C VAL A 922 -36.41 -31.30 -6.03
N SER A 923 -37.19 -32.39 -5.96
CA SER A 923 -36.63 -33.75 -5.98
C SER A 923 -36.17 -34.13 -7.39
N ILE A 924 -34.88 -33.91 -7.67
CA ILE A 924 -34.21 -34.36 -8.88
C ILE A 924 -33.08 -35.31 -8.47
N SER A 925 -33.02 -36.49 -9.09
CA SER A 925 -31.98 -37.48 -8.85
C SER A 925 -31.19 -37.75 -10.12
N ILE A 926 -29.87 -37.64 -10.01
CA ILE A 926 -28.89 -38.08 -11.00
C ILE A 926 -28.29 -39.37 -10.48
N LYS A 927 -28.44 -40.46 -11.24
CA LYS A 927 -28.04 -41.81 -10.79
C LYS A 927 -26.56 -42.09 -10.93
N GLU A 928 -25.93 -41.45 -11.90
CA GLU A 928 -24.56 -41.74 -12.31
C GLU A 928 -23.93 -40.51 -12.95
N TRP A 929 -22.67 -40.28 -12.63
CA TRP A 929 -21.83 -39.21 -13.15
C TRP A 929 -20.71 -39.81 -14.00
N THR A 930 -20.60 -39.34 -15.23
CA THR A 930 -19.39 -39.52 -16.04
C THR A 930 -18.48 -38.32 -15.79
N VAL A 931 -17.25 -38.56 -15.33
CA VAL A 931 -16.27 -37.50 -15.02
C VAL A 931 -15.06 -37.67 -15.92
N THR A 932 -14.78 -36.65 -16.74
CA THR A 932 -13.66 -36.64 -17.69
C THR A 932 -12.60 -35.65 -17.26
N PHE A 933 -11.36 -36.13 -17.16
CA PHE A 933 -10.15 -35.37 -16.86
C PHE A 933 -9.33 -35.23 -18.17
N PRO A 934 -9.54 -34.16 -18.96
CA PRO A 934 -8.97 -34.01 -20.29
C PRO A 934 -7.43 -34.04 -20.31
N SER A 935 -6.75 -33.34 -19.38
CA SER A 935 -5.28 -33.23 -19.39
C SER A 935 -4.57 -34.57 -19.19
N VAL A 936 -5.23 -35.54 -18.57
CA VAL A 936 -4.71 -36.90 -18.35
C VAL A 936 -5.43 -37.96 -19.21
N ARG A 937 -6.32 -37.52 -20.11
CA ARG A 937 -7.13 -38.35 -21.01
C ARG A 937 -7.84 -39.49 -20.28
N LYS A 938 -8.41 -39.19 -19.12
CA LYS A 938 -9.06 -40.19 -18.27
C LYS A 938 -10.53 -39.89 -18.10
N THR A 939 -11.35 -40.94 -18.10
CA THR A 939 -12.78 -40.86 -17.78
C THR A 939 -13.12 -41.91 -16.74
N VAL A 940 -13.89 -41.53 -15.73
CA VAL A 940 -14.40 -42.42 -14.70
C VAL A 940 -15.90 -42.26 -14.57
N THR A 941 -16.55 -43.32 -14.11
CA THR A 941 -17.98 -43.31 -13.80
C THR A 941 -18.16 -43.51 -12.30
N ARG A 942 -19.03 -42.72 -11.68
CA ARG A 942 -19.29 -42.76 -10.23
C ARG A 942 -20.78 -42.58 -9.94
N PRO A 943 -21.34 -43.31 -8.97
CA PRO A 943 -22.72 -43.08 -8.52
C PRO A 943 -22.85 -41.84 -7.63
N VAL A 944 -21.74 -41.34 -7.06
CA VAL A 944 -21.70 -40.20 -6.15
C VAL A 944 -20.56 -39.24 -6.52
N LEU A 945 -20.73 -37.99 -6.12
CA LEU A 945 -19.67 -36.97 -6.17
C LEU A 945 -18.53 -37.34 -5.19
N PHE A 946 -17.30 -36.93 -5.50
CA PHE A 946 -16.11 -37.38 -4.78
C PHE A 946 -14.98 -36.34 -4.84
N ASP A 947 -14.09 -36.40 -3.85
CA ASP A 947 -12.88 -35.57 -3.75
C ASP A 947 -11.73 -36.24 -4.51
N TRP A 948 -11.20 -35.56 -5.53
CA TRP A 948 -10.12 -36.09 -6.38
C TRP A 948 -8.88 -36.44 -5.58
N SER A 949 -8.56 -35.63 -4.55
CA SER A 949 -7.37 -35.77 -3.70
C SER A 949 -7.33 -37.06 -2.90
N LYS A 950 -8.45 -37.78 -2.81
CA LYS A 950 -8.59 -39.04 -2.06
C LYS A 950 -8.56 -40.28 -2.95
N GLU A 951 -8.49 -40.13 -4.27
CA GLU A 951 -8.46 -41.26 -5.20
C GLU A 951 -7.15 -42.05 -5.10
N GLU A 952 -7.21 -43.35 -5.42
CA GLU A 952 -6.02 -44.21 -5.49
C GLU A 952 -5.15 -43.91 -6.70
N ASP A 953 -5.76 -43.56 -7.84
CA ASP A 953 -5.03 -43.25 -9.05
C ASP A 953 -4.32 -41.89 -8.94
N GLU A 954 -2.99 -41.92 -8.98
CA GLU A 954 -2.14 -40.75 -8.79
C GLU A 954 -2.41 -39.63 -9.83
N LYS A 955 -2.84 -39.97 -11.06
CA LYS A 955 -3.18 -38.97 -12.07
C LYS A 955 -4.45 -38.19 -11.75
N ILE A 956 -5.34 -38.75 -10.92
CA ILE A 956 -6.52 -38.04 -10.39
C ILE A 956 -6.18 -37.40 -9.04
N ARG A 957 -5.47 -38.12 -8.16
CA ARG A 957 -5.09 -37.65 -6.83
C ARG A 957 -4.36 -36.32 -6.85
N TYR A 958 -3.35 -36.19 -7.72
CA TYR A 958 -2.54 -34.97 -7.85
C TYR A 958 -3.08 -34.04 -8.95
N TYR A 959 -4.29 -34.25 -9.46
CA TYR A 959 -4.78 -33.48 -10.60
C TYR A 959 -4.99 -32.00 -10.25
N SER A 960 -4.50 -31.13 -11.14
CA SER A 960 -4.85 -29.71 -11.19
C SER A 960 -5.30 -29.34 -12.59
N GLY A 961 -6.47 -28.69 -12.70
CA GLY A 961 -7.09 -28.31 -13.96
C GLY A 961 -8.58 -28.63 -14.02
N HIS A 962 -9.14 -28.63 -15.23
CA HIS A 962 -10.56 -28.84 -15.46
C HIS A 962 -10.95 -30.32 -15.43
N ALA A 963 -12.07 -30.66 -14.78
CA ALA A 963 -12.76 -31.93 -15.00
C ALA A 963 -14.24 -31.69 -15.26
N THR A 964 -14.78 -32.38 -16.27
CA THR A 964 -16.20 -32.22 -16.66
C THR A 964 -17.02 -33.37 -16.09
N TYR A 965 -18.00 -33.04 -15.25
CA TYR A 965 -19.02 -33.94 -14.74
C TYR A 965 -20.23 -33.90 -15.65
N ARG A 966 -20.72 -35.07 -16.08
CA ARG A 966 -21.91 -35.21 -16.92
C ARG A 966 -22.91 -36.14 -16.28
N GLY A 967 -24.13 -35.64 -16.07
CA GLY A 967 -25.25 -36.35 -15.46
C GLY A 967 -26.54 -36.19 -16.26
N LEU A 968 -27.41 -37.19 -16.19
CA LEU A 968 -28.75 -37.15 -16.79
C LEU A 968 -29.80 -37.06 -15.68
N PHE A 969 -30.78 -36.17 -15.86
CA PHE A 969 -31.93 -36.08 -14.99
C PHE A 969 -33.22 -35.86 -15.77
N ARG A 970 -34.36 -36.19 -15.15
CA ARG A 970 -35.68 -35.93 -15.72
C ARG A 970 -36.29 -34.69 -15.09
N TRP A 971 -36.84 -33.83 -15.94
CA TRP A 971 -37.61 -32.66 -15.55
C TRP A 971 -39.02 -32.76 -16.13
N LYS A 972 -40.01 -32.42 -15.33
CA LYS A 972 -41.39 -32.26 -15.78
C LYS A 972 -41.79 -30.84 -15.44
N ASN A 973 -42.23 -30.10 -16.45
CA ASN A 973 -42.62 -28.71 -16.31
C ASN A 973 -43.85 -28.62 -15.40
N GLU A 974 -43.60 -28.23 -14.15
CA GLU A 974 -44.62 -28.03 -13.13
C GLU A 974 -44.51 -26.57 -12.62
N GLN A 975 -45.14 -25.64 -13.38
CA GLN A 975 -45.55 -24.27 -13.00
C GLN A 975 -44.49 -23.17 -12.75
N ASP A 976 -44.98 -21.92 -12.72
CA ASP A 976 -44.31 -20.63 -12.45
C ASP A 976 -43.24 -20.65 -11.35
N GLY A 977 -42.10 -19.99 -11.59
CA GLY A 977 -40.95 -19.87 -10.67
C GLY A 977 -39.60 -20.01 -11.38
N ARG A 978 -38.48 -19.71 -10.69
CA ARG A 978 -37.12 -19.97 -11.23
C ARG A 978 -36.50 -21.20 -10.58
N ILE A 979 -35.80 -22.01 -11.36
CA ILE A 979 -35.10 -23.22 -10.92
C ILE A 979 -33.61 -22.91 -10.75
N ILE A 980 -33.14 -23.02 -9.51
CA ILE A 980 -31.76 -22.77 -9.10
C ILE A 980 -31.08 -24.12 -8.83
N LEU A 981 -29.92 -24.33 -9.44
CA LEU A 981 -29.00 -25.43 -9.12
C LEU A 981 -28.02 -24.96 -8.05
N ARG A 982 -27.97 -25.66 -6.91
CA ARG A 982 -26.94 -25.49 -5.88
C ARG A 982 -25.94 -26.62 -5.96
N LEU A 983 -24.66 -26.26 -6.01
CA LEU A 983 -23.55 -27.20 -6.17
C LEU A 983 -23.02 -27.72 -4.83
N GLY A 984 -23.38 -27.11 -3.70
CA GLY A 984 -22.81 -27.47 -2.39
C GLY A 984 -21.31 -27.18 -2.37
N LYS A 985 -20.49 -28.14 -1.92
CA LYS A 985 -19.04 -27.98 -1.83
C LYS A 985 -18.36 -28.21 -3.19
N VAL A 986 -17.73 -27.16 -3.70
CA VAL A 986 -16.92 -27.14 -4.92
C VAL A 986 -15.50 -26.70 -4.54
N ALA A 987 -14.49 -27.39 -5.06
CA ALA A 987 -13.09 -27.00 -4.95
C ALA A 987 -12.49 -26.81 -6.36
N ASN A 988 -12.51 -25.61 -6.96
CA ASN A 988 -12.87 -24.31 -6.35
C ASN A 988 -13.89 -23.50 -7.16
N VAL A 989 -13.92 -23.66 -8.49
CA VAL A 989 -14.84 -22.93 -9.38
C VAL A 989 -15.57 -23.92 -10.29
N ALA A 990 -16.84 -23.65 -10.60
CA ALA A 990 -17.67 -24.53 -11.43
C ALA A 990 -18.48 -23.78 -12.49
N THR A 991 -18.37 -24.19 -13.75
CA THR A 991 -19.18 -23.69 -14.87
C THR A 991 -20.28 -24.68 -15.21
N VAL A 992 -21.53 -24.21 -15.21
CA VAL A 992 -22.72 -25.05 -15.39
C VAL A 992 -23.30 -24.88 -16.79
N ARG A 993 -23.59 -26.01 -17.44
CA ARG A 993 -24.36 -26.09 -18.69
C ARG A 993 -25.50 -27.08 -18.54
N VAL A 994 -26.68 -26.71 -19.04
CA VAL A 994 -27.83 -27.62 -19.14
C VAL A 994 -28.26 -27.69 -20.60
N ASN A 995 -28.31 -28.90 -21.16
CA ASN A 995 -28.58 -29.12 -22.59
C ASN A 995 -27.66 -28.28 -23.51
N SER A 996 -26.37 -28.19 -23.15
CA SER A 996 -25.35 -27.37 -23.81
C SER A 996 -25.53 -25.85 -23.73
N ILE A 997 -26.56 -25.36 -23.03
CA ILE A 997 -26.79 -23.93 -22.76
C ILE A 997 -25.99 -23.53 -21.52
N ALA A 998 -25.11 -22.53 -21.64
CA ALA A 998 -24.38 -21.99 -20.50
C ALA A 998 -25.32 -21.27 -19.53
N CYS A 999 -25.29 -21.68 -18.26
CA CYS A 999 -26.15 -21.14 -17.21
C CYS A 999 -25.39 -20.16 -16.29
N GLY A 1000 -24.07 -20.29 -16.19
CA GLY A 1000 -23.21 -19.40 -15.41
C GLY A 1000 -22.04 -20.14 -14.76
N THR A 1001 -21.18 -19.38 -14.09
CA THR A 1001 -20.01 -19.88 -13.36
C THR A 1001 -20.12 -19.52 -11.88
N ALA A 1002 -20.18 -20.53 -11.03
CA ALA A 1002 -20.19 -20.40 -9.57
C ALA A 1002 -18.74 -20.41 -9.06
N TRP A 1003 -18.27 -19.24 -8.63
CA TRP A 1003 -16.91 -19.02 -8.14
C TRP A 1003 -16.86 -18.49 -6.70
N THR A 1004 -18.00 -18.12 -6.12
CA THR A 1004 -18.11 -17.63 -4.74
C THR A 1004 -19.46 -18.03 -4.15
N ALA A 1005 -19.65 -17.86 -2.85
CA ALA A 1005 -20.89 -18.23 -2.18
C ALA A 1005 -22.05 -17.25 -2.50
N PRO A 1006 -23.30 -17.75 -2.59
CA PRO A 1006 -23.63 -19.18 -2.65
C PRO A 1006 -23.22 -19.77 -4.00
N TYR A 1007 -22.75 -21.02 -3.98
CA TYR A 1007 -22.39 -21.75 -5.22
C TYR A 1007 -23.66 -22.23 -5.95
N GLU A 1008 -24.35 -21.27 -6.53
CA GLU A 1008 -25.67 -21.42 -7.15
C GLU A 1008 -25.70 -20.83 -8.57
N VAL A 1009 -26.48 -21.44 -9.45
CA VAL A 1009 -26.69 -20.99 -10.83
C VAL A 1009 -28.17 -21.14 -11.21
N ASP A 1010 -28.75 -20.13 -11.86
CA ASP A 1010 -30.10 -20.21 -12.43
C ASP A 1010 -30.07 -21.05 -13.73
N ILE A 1011 -30.82 -22.15 -13.77
CA ILE A 1011 -30.90 -23.06 -14.91
C ILE A 1011 -32.27 -23.00 -15.61
N THR A 1012 -33.16 -22.10 -15.19
CA THR A 1012 -34.57 -22.05 -15.61
C THR A 1012 -34.72 -22.10 -17.13
N ASP A 1013 -34.03 -21.21 -17.83
CA ASP A 1013 -34.20 -21.01 -19.27
C ASP A 1013 -33.53 -22.13 -20.11
N ALA A 1014 -32.73 -22.98 -19.47
CA ALA A 1014 -32.03 -24.08 -20.13
C ALA A 1014 -32.75 -25.44 -19.98
N LEU A 1015 -33.77 -25.52 -19.12
CA LEU A 1015 -34.53 -26.73 -18.86
C LEU A 1015 -35.53 -27.05 -19.98
N ARG A 1016 -35.71 -28.34 -20.27
CA ARG A 1016 -36.77 -28.85 -21.16
C ARG A 1016 -37.54 -29.99 -20.52
N ASN A 1017 -38.77 -30.20 -20.97
CA ASN A 1017 -39.55 -31.37 -20.57
C ASN A 1017 -38.85 -32.68 -20.95
N GLY A 1018 -38.85 -33.65 -20.04
CA GLY A 1018 -38.23 -34.96 -20.21
C GLY A 1018 -36.78 -34.99 -19.75
N THR A 1019 -35.91 -35.65 -20.50
CA THR A 1019 -34.49 -35.85 -20.11
C THR A 1019 -33.65 -34.61 -20.43
N ASN A 1020 -32.94 -34.14 -19.41
CA ASN A 1020 -31.98 -33.05 -19.46
C ASN A 1020 -30.56 -33.59 -19.23
N VAL A 1021 -29.60 -32.95 -19.87
CA VAL A 1021 -28.17 -33.21 -19.67
C VAL A 1021 -27.62 -32.09 -18.80
N LEU A 1022 -27.06 -32.41 -17.64
CA LEU A 1022 -26.29 -31.49 -16.81
C LEU A 1022 -24.81 -31.74 -17.05
N GLU A 1023 -24.09 -30.70 -17.43
CA GLU A 1023 -22.64 -30.67 -17.53
C GLU A 1023 -22.09 -29.62 -16.57
N VAL A 1024 -21.22 -30.04 -15.66
CA VAL A 1024 -20.56 -29.15 -14.69
C VAL A 1024 -19.06 -29.32 -14.86
N GLU A 1025 -18.40 -28.29 -15.37
CA GLU A 1025 -16.95 -28.24 -15.46
C GLU A 1025 -16.40 -27.62 -14.18
N VAL A 1026 -15.55 -28.36 -13.46
CA VAL A 1026 -14.94 -27.91 -12.21
C VAL A 1026 -13.45 -27.77 -12.37
N VAL A 1027 -12.89 -26.72 -11.79
CA VAL A 1027 -11.46 -26.42 -11.81
C VAL A 1027 -10.97 -26.07 -10.40
N ASN A 1028 -9.84 -26.66 -10.00
CA ASN A 1028 -9.14 -26.39 -8.74
C ASN A 1028 -7.87 -25.54 -8.99
N THR A 1029 -6.96 -25.47 -8.02
CA THR A 1029 -5.70 -24.70 -8.10
C THR A 1029 -4.49 -25.58 -8.45
N TRP A 1030 -3.33 -24.96 -8.70
CA TRP A 1030 -2.09 -25.65 -9.08
C TRP A 1030 -1.40 -26.43 -7.95
N ALA A 1031 -1.73 -26.16 -6.69
CA ALA A 1031 -1.05 -26.72 -5.52
C ALA A 1031 -0.87 -28.26 -5.58
N ASN A 1032 -1.91 -29.00 -5.96
CA ASN A 1032 -1.88 -30.47 -5.97
C ASN A 1032 -0.96 -31.03 -7.07
N ALA A 1033 -1.02 -30.51 -8.30
CA ALA A 1033 -0.16 -30.98 -9.38
C ALA A 1033 1.31 -30.59 -9.18
N LEU A 1034 1.59 -29.41 -8.60
CA LEU A 1034 2.94 -29.03 -8.23
C LEU A 1034 3.49 -29.92 -7.11
N ARG A 1035 2.68 -30.27 -6.10
CA ARG A 1035 3.06 -31.24 -5.07
C ARG A 1035 3.38 -32.60 -5.67
N GLY A 1036 2.53 -33.08 -6.60
CA GLY A 1036 2.79 -34.30 -7.34
C GLY A 1036 4.11 -34.24 -8.11
N ALA A 1037 4.36 -33.15 -8.85
CA ALA A 1037 5.60 -32.96 -9.61
C ALA A 1037 6.85 -32.92 -8.71
N ASP A 1038 6.79 -32.22 -7.56
CA ASP A 1038 7.89 -32.16 -6.59
C ASP A 1038 8.22 -33.54 -5.98
N GLN A 1039 7.28 -34.50 -6.06
CA GLN A 1039 7.41 -35.88 -5.57
C GLN A 1039 7.58 -36.92 -6.70
N ASP A 1040 7.94 -36.49 -7.92
CA ASP A 1040 8.07 -37.36 -9.11
C ASP A 1040 6.77 -38.09 -9.51
N LYS A 1041 5.62 -37.52 -9.15
CA LYS A 1041 4.25 -38.02 -9.38
C LYS A 1041 3.40 -37.02 -10.17
N ALA A 1042 4.04 -36.30 -11.11
CA ALA A 1042 3.36 -35.33 -11.96
C ALA A 1042 2.16 -35.99 -12.67
N PRO A 1043 0.93 -35.42 -12.58
CA PRO A 1043 -0.24 -36.01 -13.22
C PRO A 1043 -0.17 -35.97 -14.75
N PHE A 1044 0.55 -34.99 -15.32
CA PHE A 1044 0.76 -34.78 -16.76
C PHE A 1044 2.09 -34.07 -17.04
N GLU A 1045 2.51 -34.05 -18.30
CA GLU A 1045 3.77 -33.42 -18.75
C GLU A 1045 3.67 -31.88 -18.82
N GLY A 1046 4.83 -31.20 -18.80
CA GLY A 1046 4.91 -29.74 -18.99
C GLY A 1046 4.75 -28.90 -17.72
N ILE A 1047 4.70 -29.53 -16.54
CA ILE A 1047 4.65 -28.84 -15.25
C ILE A 1047 6.03 -28.24 -14.92
N TRP A 1048 6.10 -26.91 -14.83
CA TRP A 1048 7.31 -26.17 -14.45
C TRP A 1048 6.96 -24.75 -14.00
N THR A 1049 7.64 -24.26 -12.96
CA THR A 1049 7.63 -22.85 -12.55
C THR A 1049 8.92 -22.49 -11.82
N ASN A 1050 9.34 -21.22 -11.84
CA ASN A 1050 10.40 -20.69 -10.97
C ASN A 1050 9.90 -20.36 -9.55
N ALA A 1051 8.58 -20.36 -9.31
CA ALA A 1051 8.01 -20.17 -7.98
C ALA A 1051 8.28 -21.39 -7.09
N LYS A 1052 9.10 -21.21 -6.05
CA LYS A 1052 9.57 -22.29 -5.18
C LYS A 1052 8.78 -22.49 -3.89
N PHE A 1053 7.93 -21.53 -3.52
CA PHE A 1053 7.16 -21.63 -2.27
C PHE A 1053 5.98 -22.60 -2.44
N ARG A 1054 5.63 -23.28 -1.34
CA ARG A 1054 4.59 -24.31 -1.26
C ARG A 1054 3.87 -24.22 0.09
N LEU A 1055 2.66 -24.75 0.15
CA LEU A 1055 1.95 -24.97 1.41
C LEU A 1055 2.81 -25.81 2.39
N PRO A 1056 2.75 -25.51 3.70
CA PRO A 1056 3.44 -26.32 4.70
C PRO A 1056 2.83 -27.73 4.79
N GLY A 1057 3.67 -28.74 5.06
CA GLY A 1057 3.25 -30.14 5.13
C GLY A 1057 3.14 -30.83 3.76
N ASP A 1058 2.61 -32.05 3.76
CA ASP A 1058 2.46 -32.92 2.57
C ASP A 1058 1.00 -33.18 2.17
N ASP A 1059 0.05 -32.55 2.85
CA ASP A 1059 -1.38 -32.71 2.57
C ASP A 1059 -1.76 -32.10 1.22
N LEU A 1060 -2.68 -32.76 0.53
CA LEU A 1060 -3.32 -32.25 -0.69
C LEU A 1060 -4.56 -31.45 -0.34
N LEU A 1061 -4.82 -30.40 -1.11
CA LEU A 1061 -6.05 -29.63 -1.02
C LEU A 1061 -7.23 -30.48 -1.53
N PRO A 1062 -8.43 -30.35 -0.91
CA PRO A 1062 -9.66 -30.86 -1.49
C PRO A 1062 -9.79 -30.42 -2.95
N ALA A 1063 -10.26 -31.30 -3.83
CA ALA A 1063 -10.37 -30.98 -5.24
C ALA A 1063 -11.61 -31.60 -5.88
N GLY A 1064 -12.26 -30.82 -6.75
CA GLY A 1064 -13.42 -31.26 -7.52
C GLY A 1064 -14.77 -30.91 -6.92
N TRP A 1065 -15.82 -31.57 -7.46
CA TRP A 1065 -17.18 -31.39 -7.00
C TRP A 1065 -17.53 -32.45 -5.96
N MET A 1066 -17.78 -32.02 -4.73
CA MET A 1066 -18.11 -32.89 -3.58
C MET A 1066 -19.61 -32.85 -3.23
N GLY A 1067 -20.34 -31.82 -3.66
CA GLY A 1067 -21.79 -31.73 -3.50
C GLY A 1067 -22.25 -31.32 -2.09
N PRO A 1068 -23.52 -31.58 -1.74
CA PRO A 1068 -24.54 -32.23 -2.57
C PRO A 1068 -24.98 -31.37 -3.77
N CYS A 1069 -25.49 -32.03 -4.82
CA CYS A 1069 -26.16 -31.39 -5.96
C CYS A 1069 -27.65 -31.25 -5.62
N GLU A 1070 -28.14 -30.01 -5.45
CA GLU A 1070 -29.51 -29.73 -5.02
C GLU A 1070 -30.22 -28.78 -5.99
N PHE A 1071 -31.54 -28.89 -6.09
CA PHE A 1071 -32.36 -28.04 -6.96
C PHE A 1071 -33.43 -27.35 -6.12
N PHE A 1072 -33.61 -26.05 -6.35
CA PHE A 1072 -34.61 -25.23 -5.65
C PHE A 1072 -35.50 -24.52 -6.64
N LYS A 1073 -36.79 -24.44 -6.33
CA LYS A 1073 -37.76 -23.59 -7.00
C LYS A 1073 -37.96 -22.32 -6.18
N THR A 1074 -37.77 -21.17 -6.80
CA THR A 1074 -38.09 -19.86 -6.20
C THR A 1074 -39.49 -19.43 -6.60
N LYS A 1075 -40.28 -18.97 -5.63
CA LYS A 1075 -41.62 -18.40 -5.86
C LYS A 1075 -41.56 -16.87 -5.90
N GLU A 1076 -42.52 -16.28 -6.61
CA GLU A 1076 -42.71 -14.82 -6.64
C GLU A 1076 -43.28 -14.28 -5.33
#